data_AF-A0A0F9XV46-F1
#
_entry.id   AF-A0A0F9XV46-F1
#
_cell.length_a   1.000
_cell.length_b   1.000
_cell.length_c   1.000
_cell.angle_alpha   90.00
_cell.angle_beta   90.00
_cell.angle_gamma   90.00
#
_symmetry.space_group_name_H-M   'P 1'
#
loop_
_entity.id
_entity.type
_entity.pdbx_description
1 polymer ?
#
loop_
_entity_poly.entity_id
_entity_poly.type
_entity_poly.pdbx_seq_one_letter_code
_entity_poly.pdbx_strand_id
1 'polypeptide(L)'
;MFKKIIIIFITLNINNLFAATIGSDTVTAAAQSYTFVSGVDNRIANYALMGWGFTLSDYTVSTSFASIFPVQGGVFLNGGLMTLNKDVNFTNDSCFGGGGRIIGNGFKMEFGKPYNNVRLFQESVGALNLLDSENLGAVVNSVDWSYNDSYVAAGRAVGAGNELYVYNFNGSTLSLGTSVDFAAAINCVRWHPSQNYLAVGVGSAITGNELRVYSWNGSSLTETSGFDAGIGANSVAWSKDGNYFAATAATSVVGVFSFSGGILSLITTLDFSGSGTPSINALDWSPDGRYLVIGTNGTGASLRVYYFDGATLTLDSSVSGITVQTVTWQPTGDLIAVGLSGTAENFRIYEHSSGLLTEKTNAALGIITTIYSLDWSDNGRYLLAGEIASADIEFYSVYFSTSFYRPYPIALVDIGLTVASVAISHSGNFFLNGAGNTVNVYGVNNYDLTFYNTNLIFNTDLDLAQNLIFNGNCKIDAKGRIINIRSGQIQVAQNSNLKIKNAKISGLNVSRLKNLASSSSITLQNCTLDLFDDYIFNTGSLLIKQDVIVSGNSTFNYTSRFTCTIDKNSCFYIDNGITFNYAPSAAKNNLIYMTDQSSVLYLNNCTLSTTNTGILLTQGTLILDNNINFSSTGLALSESIKLGSGIAAQDLNVIMDSSVNLNIYGGFEYNNVT
;
A
#
# COMPACT_ATOMS: atom_id res chain seq x y z
N MET A 1 -44.86 -8.44 -24.47
CA MET A 1 -44.99 -8.01 -23.07
C MET A 1 -44.84 -9.24 -22.18
N PHE A 2 -43.60 -9.68 -21.94
CA PHE A 2 -43.28 -10.79 -21.03
C PHE A 2 -42.28 -10.26 -20.02
N LYS A 3 -42.68 -10.18 -18.76
CA LYS A 3 -41.82 -9.77 -17.63
C LYS A 3 -40.79 -10.88 -17.41
N LYS A 4 -39.50 -10.58 -17.63
CA LYS A 4 -38.40 -11.40 -17.13
C LYS A 4 -38.38 -11.28 -15.61
N ILE A 5 -38.68 -12.38 -14.93
CA ILE A 5 -38.50 -12.53 -13.48
C ILE A 5 -37.01 -12.79 -13.27
N ILE A 6 -36.31 -11.83 -12.68
CA ILE A 6 -34.94 -12.01 -12.19
C ILE A 6 -35.05 -12.82 -10.90
N ILE A 7 -34.63 -14.09 -10.95
CA ILE A 7 -34.45 -14.92 -9.75
C ILE A 7 -33.03 -14.65 -9.28
N ILE A 8 -32.90 -13.77 -8.28
CA ILE A 8 -31.65 -13.58 -7.55
C ILE A 8 -31.51 -14.77 -6.61
N PHE A 9 -30.60 -15.71 -6.92
CA PHE A 9 -30.12 -16.66 -5.92
C PHE A 9 -29.22 -15.89 -4.96
N ILE A 10 -29.80 -15.39 -3.87
CA ILE A 10 -29.02 -15.01 -2.69
C ILE A 10 -28.66 -16.32 -2.01
N THR A 11 -27.47 -16.84 -2.24
CA THR A 11 -26.84 -17.80 -1.34
C THR A 11 -26.53 -17.05 -0.04
N LEU A 12 -27.49 -17.07 0.88
CA LEU A 12 -27.24 -16.74 2.29
C LEU A 12 -26.32 -17.83 2.84
N ASN A 13 -25.01 -17.57 2.82
CA ASN A 13 -24.04 -18.36 3.56
C ASN A 13 -24.28 -18.06 5.05
N ILE A 14 -25.16 -18.83 5.69
CA ILE A 14 -25.34 -18.79 7.14
C ILE A 14 -24.16 -19.54 7.75
N ASN A 15 -22.98 -18.92 7.74
CA ASN A 15 -21.91 -19.32 8.64
C ASN A 15 -22.36 -18.90 10.04
N ASN A 16 -22.71 -19.89 10.87
CA ASN A 16 -23.00 -19.67 12.28
C ASN A 16 -21.83 -18.91 12.93
N LEU A 17 -22.04 -17.64 13.17
CA LEU A 17 -21.04 -16.65 13.57
C LEU A 17 -20.81 -16.74 15.09
N PHE A 18 -20.27 -17.87 15.55
CA PHE A 18 -19.70 -17.92 16.89
C PHE A 18 -18.38 -17.17 16.85
N ALA A 19 -18.25 -16.18 17.73
CA ALA A 19 -16.99 -15.49 17.98
C ALA A 19 -15.83 -16.48 18.09
N ALA A 20 -14.84 -16.40 17.19
CA ALA A 20 -13.68 -17.27 17.24
C ALA A 20 -12.77 -16.84 18.40
N THR A 21 -12.29 -17.81 19.19
CA THR A 21 -11.19 -17.58 20.13
C THR A 21 -9.92 -18.19 19.59
N ILE A 22 -8.93 -17.35 19.31
CA ILE A 22 -7.62 -17.73 18.83
C ILE A 22 -6.67 -17.80 20.03
N GLY A 23 -6.07 -18.97 20.24
CA GLY A 23 -5.19 -19.25 21.37
C GLY A 23 -5.92 -19.71 22.63
N SER A 24 -5.32 -19.48 23.79
CA SER A 24 -5.84 -19.91 25.09
C SER A 24 -5.52 -18.90 26.20
N ASP A 25 -6.23 -18.98 27.31
CA ASP A 25 -5.99 -18.19 28.53
C ASP A 25 -5.18 -18.92 29.61
N THR A 26 -4.91 -20.21 29.41
CA THR A 26 -4.28 -21.05 30.43
C THR A 26 -2.95 -21.67 29.98
N VAL A 27 -2.78 -21.86 28.67
CA VAL A 27 -1.60 -22.51 28.10
C VAL A 27 -1.16 -21.79 26.84
N THR A 28 0.14 -21.84 26.56
CA THR A 28 0.67 -21.29 25.31
C THR A 28 0.18 -22.12 24.14
N ALA A 29 -0.53 -21.46 23.22
CA ALA A 29 -0.86 -22.04 21.93
C ALA A 29 0.39 -21.98 21.03
N ALA A 30 0.62 -23.03 20.26
CA ALA A 30 1.65 -23.03 19.23
C ALA A 30 1.46 -21.83 18.29
N ALA A 31 2.57 -21.33 17.72
CA ALA A 31 2.48 -20.31 16.66
C ALA A 31 1.56 -20.85 15.58
N GLN A 32 0.44 -20.18 15.35
CA GLN A 32 -0.39 -20.52 14.22
C GLN A 32 0.35 -20.06 12.95
N SER A 33 0.15 -20.80 11.85
CA SER A 33 0.29 -20.23 10.52
C SER A 33 -0.56 -18.94 10.46
N TYR A 34 -0.25 -18.05 9.52
CA TYR A 34 -0.92 -16.76 9.38
C TYR A 34 -2.42 -16.79 9.70
N THR A 35 -2.90 -15.93 10.61
CA THR A 35 -4.29 -15.99 11.09
C THR A 35 -5.20 -15.07 10.29
N PHE A 36 -6.21 -15.64 9.62
CA PHE A 36 -7.26 -14.87 8.95
C PHE A 36 -8.54 -14.90 9.79
N VAL A 37 -9.12 -13.73 10.08
CA VAL A 37 -10.24 -13.57 11.01
C VAL A 37 -11.46 -13.06 10.26
N SER A 38 -12.58 -13.76 10.40
CA SER A 38 -13.88 -13.37 9.85
C SER A 38 -14.95 -13.31 10.94
N GLY A 39 -16.06 -12.62 10.66
CA GLY A 39 -17.14 -12.44 11.62
C GLY A 39 -16.86 -11.41 12.72
N VAL A 40 -17.76 -11.33 13.71
CA VAL A 40 -17.73 -10.33 14.79
C VAL A 40 -17.40 -10.96 16.14
N ASP A 41 -16.95 -10.10 17.06
CA ASP A 41 -16.68 -10.39 18.46
C ASP A 41 -15.59 -11.45 18.69
N ASN A 42 -14.70 -11.60 17.71
CA ASN A 42 -13.56 -12.51 17.80
C ASN A 42 -12.60 -12.11 18.93
N ARG A 43 -11.78 -13.06 19.35
CA ARG A 43 -10.88 -12.89 20.49
C ARG A 43 -9.52 -13.53 20.26
N ILE A 44 -8.48 -12.73 20.30
CA ILE A 44 -7.09 -13.17 20.43
C ILE A 44 -6.76 -13.24 21.92
N ALA A 45 -6.67 -14.47 22.44
CA ALA A 45 -6.55 -14.76 23.87
C ALA A 45 -5.13 -14.46 24.43
N ASN A 46 -4.99 -14.55 25.76
CA ASN A 46 -3.77 -14.13 26.47
C ASN A 46 -2.50 -14.84 26.01
N TYR A 47 -2.58 -16.13 25.68
CA TYR A 47 -1.44 -16.95 25.30
C TYR A 47 -1.49 -17.38 23.82
N ALA A 48 -2.03 -16.51 22.96
CA ALA A 48 -2.03 -16.68 21.51
C ALA A 48 -0.73 -16.16 20.89
N LEU A 49 0.06 -17.03 20.27
CA LEU A 49 1.34 -16.63 19.65
C LEU A 49 1.12 -16.10 18.22
N MET A 50 1.14 -14.78 18.06
CA MET A 50 0.94 -14.08 16.77
C MET A 50 2.27 -13.82 16.03
N GLY A 51 3.06 -14.87 15.86
CA GLY A 51 4.38 -14.80 15.20
C GLY A 51 4.30 -14.40 13.72
N TRP A 52 3.22 -14.78 13.05
CA TRP A 52 2.97 -14.45 11.64
C TRP A 52 2.00 -13.28 11.45
N GLY A 53 1.45 -12.75 12.54
CA GLY A 53 0.45 -11.69 12.51
C GLY A 53 -0.94 -12.20 12.12
N PHE A 54 -1.82 -11.30 11.71
CA PHE A 54 -3.21 -11.63 11.38
C PHE A 54 -3.87 -10.63 10.42
N THR A 55 -4.85 -11.10 9.64
CA THR A 55 -5.73 -10.25 8.81
C THR A 55 -7.17 -10.33 9.32
N LEU A 56 -7.88 -9.20 9.31
CA LEU A 56 -9.33 -9.17 9.36
C LEU A 56 -9.88 -9.20 7.94
N SER A 57 -10.91 -10.01 7.65
CA SER A 57 -11.36 -10.22 6.27
C SER A 57 -11.87 -8.94 5.61
N ASP A 58 -12.57 -8.09 6.35
CA ASP A 58 -13.24 -6.90 5.83
C ASP A 58 -13.66 -5.94 6.96
N TYR A 59 -14.36 -4.87 6.58
CA TYR A 59 -14.78 -3.79 7.46
C TYR A 59 -15.85 -4.18 8.50
N THR A 60 -16.52 -5.32 8.31
CA THR A 60 -17.53 -5.84 9.24
C THR A 60 -16.91 -6.62 10.38
N VAL A 61 -15.66 -7.09 10.23
CA VAL A 61 -14.99 -7.92 11.22
C VAL A 61 -14.61 -7.13 12.48
N SER A 62 -14.80 -7.74 13.64
CA SER A 62 -14.28 -7.23 14.90
C SER A 62 -13.52 -8.29 15.68
N THR A 63 -12.45 -7.87 16.36
CA THR A 63 -11.63 -8.71 17.23
C THR A 63 -11.13 -7.97 18.46
N SER A 64 -10.99 -8.67 19.58
CA SER A 64 -10.30 -8.20 20.78
C SER A 64 -8.90 -8.80 20.88
N PHE A 65 -7.93 -8.05 21.40
CA PHE A 65 -6.53 -8.49 21.52
C PHE A 65 -6.06 -8.45 22.98
N ALA A 66 -5.70 -9.62 23.51
CA ALA A 66 -5.21 -9.77 24.88
C ALA A 66 -3.84 -10.47 24.97
N SER A 67 -3.24 -10.87 23.84
CA SER A 67 -2.01 -11.67 23.86
C SER A 67 -0.86 -10.96 24.57
N ILE A 68 -0.11 -11.71 25.37
CA ILE A 68 1.09 -11.24 26.06
C ILE A 68 2.33 -11.29 25.17
N PHE A 69 2.24 -11.98 24.04
CA PHE A 69 3.36 -12.17 23.14
C PHE A 69 3.45 -11.02 22.14
N PRO A 70 4.67 -10.61 21.74
CA PRO A 70 4.83 -9.63 20.70
C PRO A 70 4.29 -10.17 19.37
N VAL A 71 3.69 -9.27 18.58
CA VAL A 71 3.34 -9.54 17.19
C VAL A 71 4.60 -9.32 16.34
N GLN A 72 4.93 -10.31 15.51
CA GLN A 72 6.14 -10.31 14.68
C GLN A 72 5.85 -10.23 13.18
N GLY A 73 4.67 -10.66 12.74
CA GLY A 73 4.25 -10.59 11.35
C GLY A 73 3.34 -9.41 11.04
N GLY A 74 2.70 -9.45 9.87
CA GLY A 74 1.84 -8.40 9.36
C GLY A 74 0.48 -8.35 10.04
N VAL A 75 -0.06 -7.14 10.22
CA VAL A 75 -1.42 -6.92 10.72
C VAL A 75 -2.19 -6.11 9.69
N PHE A 76 -3.21 -6.74 9.11
CA PHE A 76 -4.07 -6.09 8.11
C PHE A 76 -5.49 -6.02 8.66
N LEU A 77 -5.97 -4.81 8.88
CA LEU A 77 -7.29 -4.61 9.50
C LEU A 77 -8.42 -4.53 8.48
N ASN A 78 -8.14 -4.24 7.20
CA ASN A 78 -9.10 -4.18 6.08
C ASN A 78 -10.42 -3.44 6.42
N GLY A 79 -10.32 -2.33 7.17
CA GLY A 79 -11.47 -1.54 7.63
C GLY A 79 -12.13 -2.02 8.93
N GLY A 80 -11.79 -3.23 9.38
CA GLY A 80 -12.33 -3.89 10.56
C GLY A 80 -11.95 -3.21 11.88
N LEU A 81 -12.45 -3.76 12.99
CA LEU A 81 -12.27 -3.22 14.33
C LEU A 81 -11.38 -4.12 15.20
N MET A 82 -10.32 -3.54 15.76
CA MET A 82 -9.49 -4.17 16.79
C MET A 82 -9.65 -3.44 18.12
N THR A 83 -10.01 -4.15 19.19
CA THR A 83 -10.08 -3.60 20.56
C THR A 83 -8.96 -4.17 21.41
N LEU A 84 -8.14 -3.31 22.01
CA LEU A 84 -7.08 -3.73 22.92
C LEU A 84 -7.66 -4.02 24.30
N ASN A 85 -7.33 -5.21 24.81
CA ASN A 85 -7.53 -5.61 26.19
C ASN A 85 -6.18 -5.76 26.94
N LYS A 86 -5.08 -5.45 26.25
CA LYS A 86 -3.72 -5.46 26.77
C LYS A 86 -2.82 -4.58 25.91
N ASP A 87 -1.70 -4.15 26.48
CA ASP A 87 -0.59 -3.55 25.73
C ASP A 87 -0.08 -4.53 24.67
N VAL A 88 0.17 -4.02 23.46
CA VAL A 88 0.67 -4.81 22.33
C VAL A 88 1.99 -4.26 21.84
N ASN A 89 2.95 -5.16 21.59
CA ASN A 89 4.28 -4.83 21.09
C ASN A 89 4.47 -5.44 19.69
N PHE A 90 4.85 -4.61 18.72
CA PHE A 90 5.21 -5.01 17.36
C PHE A 90 6.74 -4.96 17.22
N THR A 91 7.36 -6.11 16.99
CA THR A 91 8.80 -6.29 17.24
C THR A 91 9.70 -6.38 16.01
N ASN A 92 9.13 -6.52 14.81
CA ASN A 92 9.84 -6.52 13.53
C ASN A 92 9.23 -5.47 12.59
N ASP A 93 9.56 -5.50 11.29
CA ASP A 93 8.82 -4.76 10.26
C ASP A 93 7.43 -5.39 10.05
N SER A 94 6.64 -5.46 11.12
CA SER A 94 5.23 -5.80 11.06
C SER A 94 4.57 -4.85 10.07
N CYS A 95 4.26 -5.34 8.88
CA CYS A 95 3.49 -4.58 7.91
C CYS A 95 2.11 -4.34 8.53
N PHE A 96 1.82 -3.09 8.87
CA PHE A 96 0.49 -2.68 9.30
C PHE A 96 -0.23 -2.08 8.09
N GLY A 97 -1.35 -2.65 7.67
CA GLY A 97 -2.06 -2.27 6.44
C GLY A 97 -3.57 -2.47 6.55
N GLY A 98 -4.28 -2.27 5.45
CA GLY A 98 -5.73 -2.46 5.38
C GLY A 98 -6.56 -1.31 5.95
N GLY A 99 -5.97 -0.44 6.78
CA GLY A 99 -6.71 0.59 7.51
C GLY A 99 -7.81 0.01 8.40
N GLY A 100 -8.61 0.86 9.06
CA GLY A 100 -9.67 0.39 9.96
C GLY A 100 -9.63 1.09 11.31
N ARG A 101 -10.21 0.45 12.32
CA ARG A 101 -10.45 1.09 13.63
C ARG A 101 -9.74 0.34 14.74
N ILE A 102 -9.05 1.08 15.60
CA ILE A 102 -8.40 0.54 16.79
C ILE A 102 -8.92 1.25 18.03
N ILE A 103 -9.47 0.50 18.98
CA ILE A 103 -9.84 1.00 20.30
C ILE A 103 -8.74 0.63 21.28
N GLY A 104 -7.99 1.63 21.75
CA GLY A 104 -6.86 1.42 22.65
C GLY A 104 -7.28 1.04 24.07
N ASN A 105 -8.47 1.44 24.52
CA ASN A 105 -9.00 1.15 25.86
C ASN A 105 -8.01 1.47 27.01
N GLY A 106 -7.18 2.51 26.82
CA GLY A 106 -6.11 2.89 27.75
C GLY A 106 -4.80 2.12 27.61
N PHE A 107 -4.77 1.02 26.86
CA PHE A 107 -3.56 0.25 26.55
C PHE A 107 -2.70 0.93 25.48
N LYS A 108 -1.42 0.56 25.45
CA LYS A 108 -0.44 1.09 24.51
C LYS A 108 -0.19 0.14 23.33
N MET A 109 0.15 0.73 22.19
CA MET A 109 0.75 0.03 21.06
C MET A 109 2.18 0.52 20.90
N GLU A 110 3.12 -0.40 20.92
CA GLU A 110 4.54 -0.10 20.80
C GLU A 110 5.12 -0.71 19.54
N PHE A 111 5.82 0.09 18.74
CA PHE A 111 6.31 -0.27 17.42
C PHE A 111 7.82 -0.16 17.30
N GLY A 112 8.40 -1.17 16.64
CA GLY A 112 9.77 -1.20 16.17
C GLY A 112 10.80 -1.48 17.27
N LYS A 113 12.06 -1.65 16.83
CA LYS A 113 13.25 -1.68 17.67
C LYS A 113 14.09 -0.42 17.41
N PRO A 114 14.96 0.01 18.33
CA PRO A 114 15.72 1.27 18.24
C PRO A 114 16.61 1.48 17.01
N TYR A 115 16.82 0.45 16.17
CA TYR A 115 17.89 0.39 15.16
C TYR A 115 17.42 0.04 13.73
N ASN A 116 16.13 -0.15 13.47
CA ASN A 116 15.61 -0.44 12.13
C ASN A 116 14.65 0.67 11.72
N ASN A 117 14.77 1.21 10.50
CA ASN A 117 13.75 2.09 9.92
C ASN A 117 12.57 1.23 9.47
N VAL A 118 11.41 1.40 10.10
CA VAL A 118 10.21 0.65 9.70
C VAL A 118 9.29 1.53 8.86
N ARG A 119 8.99 1.11 7.62
CA ARG A 119 7.86 1.64 6.86
C ARG A 119 6.57 1.01 7.40
N LEU A 120 5.98 1.64 8.41
CA LEU A 120 4.68 1.28 8.93
C LEU A 120 3.60 2.03 8.14
N PHE A 121 2.46 1.38 7.89
CA PHE A 121 1.28 1.97 7.22
C PHE A 121 1.45 2.17 5.70
N GLN A 122 1.41 1.06 4.95
CA GLN A 122 1.53 1.08 3.49
C GLN A 122 0.23 1.52 2.80
N GLU A 123 0.36 2.25 1.69
CA GLU A 123 -0.75 2.59 0.78
C GLU A 123 -1.25 1.33 0.04
N SER A 124 -2.54 1.29 -0.30
CA SER A 124 -3.14 0.29 -1.20
C SER A 124 -2.95 -1.17 -0.82
N VAL A 125 -2.87 -1.49 0.48
CA VAL A 125 -3.03 -2.86 0.96
C VAL A 125 -4.37 -2.94 1.63
N GLY A 126 -5.32 -3.74 1.12
CA GLY A 126 -6.66 -3.80 1.67
C GLY A 126 -7.49 -4.94 1.08
N ALA A 127 -8.70 -5.11 1.61
CA ALA A 127 -9.66 -6.06 1.07
C ALA A 127 -10.01 -5.71 -0.38
N LEU A 128 -10.15 -6.73 -1.21
CA LEU A 128 -10.58 -6.57 -2.59
C LEU A 128 -12.08 -6.23 -2.66
N ASN A 129 -12.45 -5.36 -3.60
CA ASN A 129 -13.84 -5.11 -3.95
C ASN A 129 -14.07 -5.42 -5.42
N LEU A 130 -15.07 -6.25 -5.73
CA LEU A 130 -15.46 -6.51 -7.10
C LEU A 130 -16.00 -5.20 -7.72
N LEU A 131 -15.34 -4.73 -8.77
CA LEU A 131 -15.72 -3.55 -9.53
C LEU A 131 -16.66 -3.91 -10.67
N ASP A 132 -16.30 -4.95 -11.43
CA ASP A 132 -17.10 -5.42 -12.56
C ASP A 132 -16.86 -6.91 -12.87
N SER A 133 -17.81 -7.53 -13.56
CA SER A 133 -17.76 -8.93 -13.97
C SER A 133 -18.45 -9.16 -15.31
N GLU A 134 -17.76 -9.84 -16.22
CA GLU A 134 -18.27 -10.17 -17.55
C GLU A 134 -18.35 -11.69 -17.73
N ASN A 135 -19.48 -12.20 -18.22
CA ASN A 135 -19.67 -13.62 -18.49
C ASN A 135 -19.43 -13.94 -19.96
N LEU A 136 -18.43 -14.77 -20.22
CA LEU A 136 -17.96 -15.13 -21.55
C LEU A 136 -18.60 -16.44 -22.06
N GLY A 137 -19.48 -17.08 -21.28
CA GLY A 137 -20.26 -18.26 -21.68
C GLY A 137 -19.47 -19.58 -21.77
N ALA A 138 -18.15 -19.55 -21.64
CA ALA A 138 -17.28 -20.73 -21.56
C ALA A 138 -16.08 -20.42 -20.65
N VAL A 139 -15.32 -21.46 -20.26
CA VAL A 139 -14.23 -21.34 -19.29
C VAL A 139 -13.18 -20.33 -19.77
N VAL A 140 -12.87 -19.31 -18.97
CA VAL A 140 -11.80 -18.34 -19.22
C VAL A 140 -10.48 -19.00 -18.85
N ASN A 141 -9.60 -19.20 -19.82
CA ASN A 141 -8.31 -19.87 -19.62
C ASN A 141 -7.20 -18.87 -19.27
N SER A 142 -7.30 -17.64 -19.79
CA SER A 142 -6.24 -16.65 -19.67
C SER A 142 -6.80 -15.24 -19.68
N VAL A 143 -6.22 -14.38 -18.85
CA VAL A 143 -6.51 -12.94 -18.79
C VAL A 143 -5.21 -12.16 -18.67
N ASP A 144 -5.18 -10.93 -19.17
CA ASP A 144 -4.03 -10.03 -19.00
C ASP A 144 -4.40 -8.54 -19.19
N TRP A 145 -3.60 -7.66 -18.60
CA TRP A 145 -3.72 -6.19 -18.69
C TRP A 145 -2.82 -5.61 -19.76
N SER A 146 -3.32 -4.63 -20.51
CA SER A 146 -2.45 -3.77 -21.32
C SER A 146 -1.51 -2.95 -20.43
N TYR A 147 -0.32 -2.61 -20.94
CA TYR A 147 0.72 -1.85 -20.23
C TYR A 147 0.29 -0.51 -19.59
N ASN A 148 -0.83 0.06 -20.03
CA ASN A 148 -1.38 1.34 -19.56
C ASN A 148 -2.68 1.18 -18.76
N ASP A 149 -3.00 -0.03 -18.32
CA ASP A 149 -4.18 -0.39 -17.51
C ASP A 149 -5.54 -0.04 -18.14
N SER A 150 -5.56 0.30 -19.43
CA SER A 150 -6.77 0.76 -20.12
C SER A 150 -7.55 -0.37 -20.79
N TYR A 151 -6.94 -1.54 -20.97
CA TYR A 151 -7.54 -2.68 -21.65
C TYR A 151 -7.28 -3.99 -20.91
N VAL A 152 -8.26 -4.88 -20.99
CA VAL A 152 -8.19 -6.25 -20.50
C VAL A 152 -8.40 -7.19 -21.68
N ALA A 153 -7.51 -8.17 -21.84
CA ALA A 153 -7.71 -9.28 -22.76
C ALA A 153 -8.17 -10.52 -22.00
N ALA A 154 -9.04 -11.32 -22.62
CA ALA A 154 -9.48 -12.60 -22.10
C ALA A 154 -9.57 -13.64 -23.23
N GLY A 155 -8.92 -14.78 -23.00
CA GLY A 155 -9.03 -15.98 -23.83
C GLY A 155 -9.84 -17.05 -23.13
N ARG A 156 -10.76 -17.70 -23.84
CA ARG A 156 -11.62 -18.76 -23.30
C ARG A 156 -11.54 -20.06 -24.09
N ALA A 157 -12.06 -21.13 -23.48
CA ALA A 157 -12.30 -22.41 -24.12
C ALA A 157 -13.38 -22.31 -25.21
N VAL A 158 -13.42 -23.32 -26.08
CA VAL A 158 -14.42 -23.41 -27.16
C VAL A 158 -15.84 -23.45 -26.56
N GLY A 159 -16.73 -22.63 -27.11
CA GLY A 159 -18.14 -22.58 -26.72
C GLY A 159 -18.95 -21.68 -27.65
N ALA A 160 -20.22 -21.44 -27.35
CA ALA A 160 -21.01 -20.50 -28.13
C ALA A 160 -20.43 -19.08 -28.03
N GLY A 161 -20.11 -18.43 -29.16
CA GLY A 161 -19.50 -17.10 -29.24
C GLY A 161 -18.07 -17.13 -29.79
N ASN A 162 -17.34 -16.03 -29.61
CA ASN A 162 -15.94 -15.84 -30.05
C ASN A 162 -14.97 -16.27 -28.93
N GLU A 163 -13.72 -16.65 -29.18
CA GLU A 163 -12.82 -17.15 -28.12
C GLU A 163 -11.85 -16.12 -27.54
N LEU A 164 -11.63 -15.00 -28.23
CA LEU A 164 -10.82 -13.89 -27.75
C LEU A 164 -11.70 -12.65 -27.54
N TYR A 165 -11.54 -12.00 -26.39
CA TYR A 165 -12.20 -10.75 -26.05
C TYR A 165 -11.19 -9.71 -25.60
N VAL A 166 -11.40 -8.46 -26.02
CA VAL A 166 -10.68 -7.29 -25.50
C VAL A 166 -11.69 -6.27 -25.01
N TYR A 167 -11.58 -5.92 -23.73
CA TYR A 167 -12.41 -4.95 -23.05
C TYR A 167 -11.64 -3.65 -22.83
N ASN A 168 -12.33 -2.52 -22.91
CA ASN A 168 -11.84 -1.24 -22.39
C ASN A 168 -12.20 -1.15 -20.91
N PHE A 169 -11.27 -0.67 -20.09
CA PHE A 169 -11.48 -0.43 -18.66
C PHE A 169 -11.28 1.06 -18.36
N ASN A 170 -12.22 1.65 -17.63
CA ASN A 170 -12.21 3.08 -17.29
C ASN A 170 -11.83 3.37 -15.82
N GLY A 171 -11.35 2.36 -15.08
CA GLY A 171 -11.11 2.43 -13.64
C GLY A 171 -12.22 1.85 -12.77
N SER A 172 -13.41 1.55 -13.34
CA SER A 172 -14.49 0.91 -12.58
C SER A 172 -15.30 -0.13 -13.35
N THR A 173 -15.44 0.00 -14.67
CA THR A 173 -16.27 -0.90 -15.48
C THR A 173 -15.54 -1.36 -16.73
N LEU A 174 -15.83 -2.59 -17.15
CA LEU A 174 -15.46 -3.16 -18.42
C LEU A 174 -16.48 -2.77 -19.49
N SER A 175 -16.00 -2.57 -20.71
CA SER A 175 -16.87 -2.42 -21.88
C SER A 175 -16.23 -3.14 -23.06
N LEU A 176 -16.99 -3.99 -23.73
CA LEU A 176 -16.47 -4.78 -24.84
C LEU A 176 -15.97 -3.87 -25.97
N GLY A 177 -14.67 -3.94 -26.26
CA GLY A 177 -14.05 -3.26 -27.39
C GLY A 177 -14.15 -4.09 -28.66
N THR A 178 -13.65 -5.32 -28.62
CA THR A 178 -13.72 -6.26 -29.74
C THR A 178 -13.70 -7.72 -29.27
N SER A 179 -14.08 -8.63 -30.16
CA SER A 179 -13.89 -10.07 -29.96
C SER A 179 -13.61 -10.77 -31.29
N VAL A 180 -12.88 -11.88 -31.24
CA VAL A 180 -12.40 -12.61 -32.43
C VAL A 180 -12.70 -14.09 -32.29
N ASP A 181 -13.31 -14.67 -33.32
CA ASP A 181 -13.60 -16.10 -33.44
C ASP A 181 -12.34 -16.85 -33.92
N PHE A 182 -11.93 -17.85 -33.16
CA PHE A 182 -10.81 -18.73 -33.50
C PHE A 182 -11.26 -20.16 -33.81
N ALA A 183 -12.53 -20.49 -33.55
CA ALA A 183 -13.08 -21.84 -33.59
C ALA A 183 -12.26 -22.89 -32.80
N ALA A 184 -11.42 -22.42 -31.87
CA ALA A 184 -10.48 -23.21 -31.07
C ALA A 184 -10.18 -22.45 -29.78
N ALA A 185 -9.93 -23.18 -28.70
CA ALA A 185 -9.70 -22.58 -27.38
C ALA A 185 -8.49 -21.64 -27.42
N ILE A 186 -8.62 -20.46 -26.82
CA ILE A 186 -7.45 -19.62 -26.52
C ILE A 186 -6.93 -20.05 -25.16
N ASN A 187 -5.69 -20.54 -25.13
CA ASN A 187 -5.04 -20.99 -23.90
C ASN A 187 -4.26 -19.88 -23.21
N CYS A 188 -3.69 -18.94 -23.96
CA CYS A 188 -2.95 -17.82 -23.37
C CYS A 188 -3.16 -16.51 -24.13
N VAL A 189 -3.28 -15.41 -23.37
CA VAL A 189 -3.22 -14.03 -23.88
C VAL A 189 -2.18 -13.26 -23.08
N ARG A 190 -1.30 -12.52 -23.75
CA ARG A 190 -0.28 -11.67 -23.10
C ARG A 190 -0.08 -10.35 -23.85
N TRP A 191 -0.36 -9.25 -23.18
CA TRP A 191 -0.02 -7.92 -23.68
C TRP A 191 1.48 -7.69 -23.65
N HIS A 192 1.95 -6.93 -24.62
CA HIS A 192 3.32 -6.46 -24.66
C HIS A 192 3.56 -5.44 -23.52
N PRO A 193 4.70 -5.49 -22.82
CA PRO A 193 4.94 -4.75 -21.56
C PRO A 193 4.99 -3.22 -21.71
N SER A 194 5.04 -2.71 -22.93
CA SER A 194 5.15 -1.26 -23.19
C SER A 194 4.43 -0.76 -24.45
N GLN A 195 3.75 -1.65 -25.19
CA GLN A 195 3.16 -1.32 -26.49
C GLN A 195 1.81 -2.04 -26.63
N ASN A 196 0.95 -1.54 -27.52
CA ASN A 196 -0.37 -2.13 -27.78
C ASN A 196 -0.29 -3.33 -28.74
N TYR A 197 0.51 -4.34 -28.37
CA TYR A 197 0.52 -5.64 -29.02
C TYR A 197 0.00 -6.70 -28.07
N LEU A 198 -0.76 -7.66 -28.61
CA LEU A 198 -1.34 -8.77 -27.86
C LEU A 198 -0.89 -10.07 -28.51
N ALA A 199 -0.15 -10.89 -27.76
CA ALA A 199 0.16 -12.26 -28.14
C ALA A 199 -0.97 -13.19 -27.72
N VAL A 200 -1.31 -14.13 -28.59
CA VAL A 200 -2.42 -15.08 -28.42
C VAL A 200 -1.93 -16.48 -28.78
N GLY A 201 -2.15 -17.45 -27.90
CA GLY A 201 -1.86 -18.86 -28.13
C GLY A 201 -3.13 -19.71 -28.17
N VAL A 202 -3.30 -20.45 -29.26
CA VAL A 202 -4.42 -21.36 -29.50
C VAL A 202 -4.07 -22.74 -28.94
N GLY A 203 -5.00 -23.35 -28.20
CA GLY A 203 -4.78 -24.59 -27.46
C GLY A 203 -4.82 -25.89 -28.26
N SER A 204 -5.08 -25.83 -29.56
CA SER A 204 -5.21 -27.00 -30.43
C SER A 204 -4.79 -26.66 -31.85
N ALA A 205 -4.49 -27.70 -32.64
CA ALA A 205 -3.98 -27.52 -33.99
C ALA A 205 -5.10 -26.94 -34.85
N ILE A 206 -4.79 -25.89 -35.60
CA ILE A 206 -5.73 -25.23 -36.49
C ILE A 206 -5.12 -25.06 -37.88
N THR A 207 -5.96 -24.75 -38.86
CA THR A 207 -5.47 -24.29 -40.15
C THR A 207 -4.96 -22.86 -40.00
N GLY A 208 -3.64 -22.68 -39.93
CA GLY A 208 -2.99 -21.37 -39.83
C GLY A 208 -1.99 -21.32 -38.67
N ASN A 209 -1.84 -20.15 -38.05
CA ASN A 209 -0.90 -19.94 -36.96
C ASN A 209 -1.58 -20.18 -35.60
N GLU A 210 -1.05 -21.09 -34.76
CA GLU A 210 -1.49 -21.26 -33.37
C GLU A 210 -0.99 -20.14 -32.45
N LEU A 211 0.16 -19.56 -32.77
CA LEU A 211 0.71 -18.42 -32.06
C LEU A 211 0.52 -17.18 -32.94
N ARG A 212 -0.18 -16.16 -32.44
CA ARG A 212 -0.49 -14.95 -33.20
C ARG A 212 -0.17 -13.70 -32.40
N VAL A 213 0.23 -12.65 -33.08
CA VAL A 213 0.44 -11.32 -32.51
C VAL A 213 -0.42 -10.31 -33.23
N TYR A 214 -1.25 -9.61 -32.45
CA TYR A 214 -2.12 -8.56 -32.94
C TYR A 214 -1.61 -7.19 -32.51
N SER A 215 -1.68 -6.20 -33.38
CA SER A 215 -1.66 -4.79 -32.97
C SER A 215 -3.06 -4.34 -32.58
N TRP A 216 -3.16 -3.60 -31.48
CA TRP A 216 -4.39 -2.99 -30.98
C TRP A 216 -4.36 -1.47 -31.16
N ASN A 217 -5.41 -0.91 -31.77
CA ASN A 217 -5.54 0.52 -32.02
C ASN A 217 -6.57 1.23 -31.11
N GLY A 218 -7.09 0.53 -30.08
CA GLY A 218 -8.15 1.03 -29.22
C GLY A 218 -9.57 0.62 -29.64
N SER A 219 -9.77 0.02 -30.82
CA SER A 219 -11.09 -0.46 -31.25
C SER A 219 -11.09 -1.79 -32.01
N SER A 220 -9.98 -2.15 -32.67
CA SER A 220 -9.86 -3.38 -33.45
C SER A 220 -8.48 -4.02 -33.30
N LEU A 221 -8.45 -5.35 -33.38
CA LEU A 221 -7.22 -6.14 -33.48
C LEU A 221 -6.86 -6.37 -34.95
N THR A 222 -5.59 -6.16 -35.30
CA THR A 222 -5.03 -6.49 -36.63
C THR A 222 -3.88 -7.47 -36.45
N GLU A 223 -3.96 -8.65 -37.07
CA GLU A 223 -2.87 -9.63 -37.01
C GLU A 223 -1.63 -9.08 -37.73
N THR A 224 -0.49 -9.08 -37.04
CA THR A 224 0.78 -8.53 -37.54
C THR A 224 1.82 -9.61 -37.80
N SER A 225 1.76 -10.71 -37.06
CA SER A 225 2.63 -11.87 -37.23
C SER A 225 2.00 -13.11 -36.61
N GLY A 226 2.47 -14.28 -37.00
CA GLY A 226 2.15 -15.53 -36.34
C GLY A 226 3.17 -16.63 -36.64
N PHE A 227 3.01 -17.75 -35.95
CA PHE A 227 3.83 -18.94 -36.09
C PHE A 227 2.94 -20.18 -36.02
N ASP A 228 3.10 -21.06 -37.00
CA ASP A 228 2.45 -22.38 -37.06
C ASP A 228 3.28 -23.35 -36.20
N ALA A 229 2.73 -23.72 -35.05
CA ALA A 229 3.33 -24.67 -34.12
C ALA A 229 2.94 -26.12 -34.45
N GLY A 230 1.98 -26.33 -35.35
CA GLY A 230 1.44 -27.62 -35.77
C GLY A 230 0.68 -28.40 -34.68
N ILE A 231 0.58 -27.86 -33.47
CA ILE A 231 -0.11 -28.45 -32.32
C ILE A 231 -0.89 -27.38 -31.54
N GLY A 232 -0.42 -26.85 -30.42
CA GLY A 232 -1.07 -25.76 -29.69
C GLY A 232 -0.03 -24.96 -28.93
N ALA A 233 -0.28 -23.66 -28.78
CA ALA A 233 0.53 -22.74 -28.02
C ALA A 233 -0.11 -22.54 -26.63
N ASN A 234 0.42 -23.25 -25.62
CA ASN A 234 -0.16 -23.22 -24.28
C ASN A 234 0.27 -22.01 -23.46
N SER A 235 1.52 -21.59 -23.61
CA SER A 235 2.13 -20.54 -22.79
C SER A 235 2.91 -19.56 -23.65
N VAL A 236 2.85 -18.28 -23.27
CA VAL A 236 3.59 -17.17 -23.87
C VAL A 236 4.09 -16.28 -22.72
N ALA A 237 5.32 -15.80 -22.82
CA ALA A 237 5.88 -14.83 -21.87
C ALA A 237 6.82 -13.84 -22.59
N TRP A 238 6.58 -12.54 -22.40
CA TRP A 238 7.43 -11.46 -22.93
C TRP A 238 8.64 -11.23 -22.03
N SER A 239 9.79 -10.90 -22.62
CA SER A 239 10.87 -10.25 -21.87
C SER A 239 10.42 -8.87 -21.42
N LYS A 240 10.97 -8.36 -20.30
CA LYS A 240 10.56 -7.08 -19.71
C LYS A 240 10.75 -5.88 -20.65
N ASP A 241 11.73 -5.95 -21.56
CA ASP A 241 11.94 -4.93 -22.59
C ASP A 241 11.00 -5.07 -23.80
N GLY A 242 10.28 -6.19 -23.92
CA GLY A 242 9.36 -6.51 -25.00
C GLY A 242 10.03 -6.98 -26.30
N ASN A 243 11.35 -7.07 -26.33
CA ASN A 243 12.08 -7.40 -27.56
C ASN A 243 12.13 -8.91 -27.85
N TYR A 244 11.83 -9.75 -26.85
CA TYR A 244 11.78 -11.18 -26.98
C TYR A 244 10.50 -11.71 -26.37
N PHE A 245 10.07 -12.88 -26.83
CA PHE A 245 9.13 -13.68 -26.05
C PHE A 245 9.40 -15.16 -26.22
N ALA A 246 9.06 -15.94 -25.20
CA ALA A 246 9.11 -17.38 -25.20
C ALA A 246 7.70 -17.93 -25.36
N ALA A 247 7.53 -18.99 -26.16
CA ALA A 247 6.25 -19.66 -26.29
C ALA A 247 6.40 -21.16 -26.58
N THR A 248 5.35 -21.93 -26.31
CA THR A 248 5.27 -23.30 -26.81
C THR A 248 5.25 -23.29 -28.34
N ALA A 249 6.20 -23.99 -28.96
CA ALA A 249 6.42 -23.97 -30.41
C ALA A 249 6.19 -25.34 -31.09
N ALA A 250 6.18 -26.43 -30.33
CA ALA A 250 5.74 -27.78 -30.75
C ALA A 250 5.49 -28.64 -29.49
N THR A 251 5.15 -29.93 -29.66
CA THR A 251 4.99 -30.85 -28.52
C THR A 251 6.25 -30.90 -27.67
N SER A 252 6.14 -30.50 -26.40
CA SER A 252 7.29 -30.39 -25.48
C SER A 252 8.41 -29.45 -25.94
N VAL A 253 8.18 -28.58 -26.93
CA VAL A 253 9.19 -27.62 -27.41
C VAL A 253 8.82 -26.20 -27.01
N VAL A 254 9.76 -25.48 -26.42
CA VAL A 254 9.65 -24.03 -26.18
C VAL A 254 10.56 -23.31 -27.18
N GLY A 255 10.01 -22.35 -27.92
CA GLY A 255 10.75 -21.46 -28.82
C GLY A 255 10.93 -20.08 -28.19
N VAL A 256 12.06 -19.44 -28.47
CA VAL A 256 12.30 -18.01 -28.19
C VAL A 256 12.32 -17.26 -29.51
N PHE A 257 11.58 -16.16 -29.55
CA PHE A 257 11.40 -15.33 -30.73
C PHE A 257 11.93 -13.92 -30.44
N SER A 258 12.57 -13.28 -31.42
CA SER A 258 12.72 -11.83 -31.42
C SER A 258 11.42 -11.20 -31.89
N PHE A 259 11.08 -10.06 -31.30
CA PHE A 259 9.96 -9.23 -31.70
C PHE A 259 10.43 -7.83 -32.04
N SER A 260 10.10 -7.37 -33.25
CA SER A 260 10.38 -6.00 -33.66
C SER A 260 9.30 -5.50 -34.62
N GLY A 261 8.65 -4.39 -34.26
CA GLY A 261 7.67 -3.72 -35.12
C GLY A 261 6.49 -4.59 -35.54
N GLY A 262 6.03 -5.51 -34.68
CA GLY A 262 4.93 -6.43 -35.00
C GLY A 262 5.35 -7.75 -35.63
N ILE A 263 6.64 -7.96 -35.91
CA ILE A 263 7.16 -9.15 -36.62
C ILE A 263 7.81 -10.11 -35.64
N LEU A 264 7.53 -11.41 -35.80
CA LEU A 264 8.19 -12.49 -35.08
C LEU A 264 9.24 -13.20 -35.90
N SER A 265 10.34 -13.55 -35.25
CA SER A 265 11.38 -14.40 -35.84
C SER A 265 11.91 -15.37 -34.80
N LEU A 266 11.83 -16.66 -35.09
CA LEU A 266 12.33 -17.73 -34.21
C LEU A 266 13.86 -17.65 -34.12
N ILE A 267 14.40 -17.62 -32.90
CA ILE A 267 15.83 -17.57 -32.61
C ILE A 267 16.36 -18.96 -32.27
N THR A 268 15.75 -19.60 -31.28
CA THR A 268 16.19 -20.89 -30.73
C THR A 268 15.02 -21.68 -30.15
N THR A 269 15.20 -22.98 -29.98
CA THR A 269 14.24 -23.88 -29.35
C THR A 269 14.88 -24.73 -28.26
N LEU A 270 14.08 -25.18 -27.31
CA LEU A 270 14.42 -26.16 -26.29
C LEU A 270 13.42 -27.32 -26.36
N ASP A 271 13.93 -28.54 -26.41
CA ASP A 271 13.11 -29.76 -26.40
C ASP A 271 13.07 -30.38 -24.98
N PHE A 272 11.86 -30.63 -24.49
CA PHE A 272 11.55 -31.25 -23.21
C PHE A 272 10.98 -32.65 -23.38
N SER A 273 11.15 -33.29 -24.54
CA SER A 273 10.75 -34.67 -24.78
C SER A 273 11.23 -35.59 -23.64
N GLY A 274 10.29 -36.35 -23.06
CA GLY A 274 10.55 -37.21 -21.90
C GLY A 274 10.56 -36.52 -20.52
N SER A 275 10.45 -35.19 -20.44
CA SER A 275 10.41 -34.39 -19.18
C SER A 275 9.05 -33.72 -18.91
N GLY A 276 8.06 -33.98 -19.78
CA GLY A 276 6.72 -33.37 -19.74
C GLY A 276 6.54 -32.20 -20.71
N THR A 277 5.41 -31.51 -20.57
CA THR A 277 5.05 -30.33 -21.35
C THR A 277 4.90 -29.12 -20.42
N PRO A 278 5.25 -27.91 -20.87
CA PRO A 278 4.89 -26.69 -20.14
C PRO A 278 3.38 -26.52 -20.04
N SER A 279 2.89 -26.20 -18.84
CA SER A 279 1.51 -25.77 -18.59
C SER A 279 1.27 -24.33 -19.09
N ILE A 280 0.01 -23.87 -19.08
CA ILE A 280 -0.41 -22.58 -19.68
C ILE A 280 0.35 -21.37 -19.13
N ASN A 281 0.62 -21.31 -17.83
CA ASN A 281 1.28 -20.18 -17.17
C ASN A 281 2.71 -20.53 -16.72
N ALA A 282 3.37 -21.49 -17.39
CA ALA A 282 4.61 -22.09 -16.91
C ALA A 282 5.90 -21.52 -17.52
N LEU A 283 5.84 -20.34 -18.15
CA LEU A 283 6.99 -19.62 -18.70
C LEU A 283 7.04 -18.21 -18.11
N ASP A 284 8.22 -17.72 -17.73
CA ASP A 284 8.43 -16.30 -17.42
C ASP A 284 9.89 -15.87 -17.60
N TRP A 285 10.12 -14.60 -17.90
CA TRP A 285 11.45 -14.02 -18.04
C TRP A 285 11.90 -13.32 -16.77
N SER A 286 13.21 -13.31 -16.54
CA SER A 286 13.79 -12.44 -15.54
C SER A 286 13.59 -10.95 -15.89
N PRO A 287 13.52 -10.04 -14.88
CA PRO A 287 13.45 -8.60 -15.06
C PRO A 287 14.61 -8.02 -15.87
N ASP A 288 15.77 -8.67 -15.85
CA ASP A 288 16.92 -8.27 -16.65
C ASP A 288 16.92 -8.86 -18.07
N GLY A 289 15.94 -9.72 -18.39
CA GLY A 289 15.77 -10.38 -19.68
C GLY A 289 16.79 -11.47 -20.00
N ARG A 290 17.65 -11.85 -19.06
CA ARG A 290 18.75 -12.80 -19.29
C ARG A 290 18.43 -14.24 -18.96
N TYR A 291 17.36 -14.49 -18.23
CA TYR A 291 16.98 -15.83 -17.81
C TYR A 291 15.53 -16.10 -18.16
N LEU A 292 15.26 -17.34 -18.56
CA LEU A 292 13.93 -17.86 -18.84
C LEU A 292 13.67 -19.02 -17.87
N VAL A 293 12.63 -18.88 -17.05
CA VAL A 293 12.15 -19.97 -16.19
C VAL A 293 11.05 -20.76 -16.88
N ILE A 294 11.13 -22.08 -16.78
CA ILE A 294 10.22 -23.02 -17.43
C ILE A 294 9.82 -24.11 -16.43
N GLY A 295 8.52 -24.26 -16.20
CA GLY A 295 7.93 -25.35 -15.44
C GLY A 295 7.33 -26.43 -16.36
N THR A 296 7.43 -27.70 -15.95
CA THR A 296 6.77 -28.82 -16.65
C THR A 296 5.90 -29.66 -15.71
N ASN A 297 4.93 -30.40 -16.29
CA ASN A 297 3.94 -31.18 -15.54
C ASN A 297 3.99 -32.72 -15.77
N GLY A 298 5.04 -33.25 -16.41
CA GLY A 298 5.14 -34.67 -16.80
C GLY A 298 5.98 -35.56 -15.87
N THR A 299 6.39 -36.74 -16.36
CA THR A 299 7.25 -37.67 -15.59
C THR A 299 8.62 -37.04 -15.33
N GLY A 300 9.05 -36.98 -14.06
CA GLY A 300 10.26 -36.27 -13.68
C GLY A 300 10.12 -34.74 -13.69
N ALA A 301 8.87 -34.23 -13.64
CA ALA A 301 8.51 -32.81 -13.66
C ALA A 301 9.46 -31.94 -12.81
N SER A 302 9.77 -30.77 -13.37
CA SER A 302 10.83 -29.91 -12.89
C SER A 302 10.55 -28.44 -13.14
N LEU A 303 11.21 -27.60 -12.34
CA LEU A 303 11.44 -26.19 -12.61
C LEU A 303 12.85 -26.07 -13.21
N ARG A 304 13.01 -25.38 -14.34
CA ARG A 304 14.32 -25.16 -14.98
C ARG A 304 14.49 -23.68 -15.31
N VAL A 305 15.68 -23.15 -15.05
CA VAL A 305 16.08 -21.80 -15.45
C VAL A 305 17.18 -21.92 -16.49
N TYR A 306 17.02 -21.21 -17.60
CA TYR A 306 17.99 -21.15 -18.68
C TYR A 306 18.54 -19.74 -18.79
N TYR A 307 19.84 -19.61 -18.98
CA TYR A 307 20.48 -18.37 -19.38
C TYR A 307 20.32 -18.16 -20.89
N PHE A 308 19.96 -16.94 -21.29
CA PHE A 308 19.80 -16.50 -22.67
C PHE A 308 20.86 -15.44 -23.01
N ASP A 309 21.69 -15.74 -24.02
CA ASP A 309 22.76 -14.84 -24.47
C ASP A 309 22.36 -13.93 -25.66
N GLY A 310 21.08 -13.97 -26.04
CA GLY A 310 20.55 -13.30 -27.24
C GLY A 310 20.42 -14.22 -28.47
N ALA A 311 20.99 -15.42 -28.42
CA ALA A 311 20.95 -16.38 -29.52
C ALA A 311 20.63 -17.82 -29.08
N THR A 312 21.11 -18.24 -27.90
CA THR A 312 20.98 -19.62 -27.41
C THR A 312 20.53 -19.65 -25.96
N LEU A 313 19.97 -20.80 -25.55
CA LEU A 313 19.57 -21.07 -24.18
C LEU A 313 20.47 -22.16 -23.58
N THR A 314 21.07 -21.88 -22.42
CA THR A 314 21.88 -22.85 -21.68
C THR A 314 21.29 -23.10 -20.30
N LEU A 315 21.11 -24.36 -19.91
CA LEU A 315 20.58 -24.71 -18.58
C LEU A 315 21.49 -24.15 -17.48
N ASP A 316 20.93 -23.29 -16.63
CA ASP A 316 21.64 -22.68 -15.50
C ASP A 316 21.35 -23.45 -14.21
N SER A 317 20.07 -23.66 -13.89
CA SER A 317 19.66 -24.33 -12.65
C SER A 317 18.34 -25.07 -12.79
N SER A 318 18.09 -26.04 -11.92
CA SER A 318 16.84 -26.83 -11.95
C SER A 318 16.47 -27.44 -10.61
N VAL A 319 15.18 -27.64 -10.40
CA VAL A 319 14.60 -28.41 -9.29
C VAL A 319 13.74 -29.52 -9.87
N SER A 320 13.96 -30.76 -9.44
CA SER A 320 13.24 -31.95 -9.92
C SER A 320 12.25 -32.48 -8.88
N GLY A 321 11.27 -33.26 -9.33
CA GLY A 321 10.31 -33.94 -8.44
C GLY A 321 9.14 -33.05 -8.01
N ILE A 322 8.87 -31.99 -8.76
CA ILE A 322 7.75 -31.06 -8.54
C ILE A 322 6.95 -30.90 -9.82
N THR A 323 5.62 -30.96 -9.74
CA THR A 323 4.74 -30.80 -10.90
C THR A 323 4.32 -29.34 -11.01
N VAL A 324 4.94 -28.60 -11.92
CA VAL A 324 4.76 -27.15 -12.03
C VAL A 324 3.61 -26.81 -12.96
N GLN A 325 2.70 -25.94 -12.50
CA GLN A 325 1.55 -25.45 -13.26
C GLN A 325 1.72 -24.00 -13.69
N THR A 326 2.35 -23.19 -12.85
CA THR A 326 2.58 -21.77 -13.11
C THR A 326 3.89 -21.30 -12.50
N VAL A 327 4.54 -20.35 -13.15
CA VAL A 327 5.75 -19.67 -12.65
C VAL A 327 5.62 -18.17 -12.90
N THR A 328 6.22 -17.37 -12.02
CA THR A 328 6.41 -15.94 -12.30
C THR A 328 7.63 -15.41 -11.53
N TRP A 329 8.49 -14.66 -12.23
CA TRP A 329 9.63 -13.95 -11.63
C TRP A 329 9.14 -12.66 -10.96
N GLN A 330 9.71 -12.38 -9.80
CA GLN A 330 9.48 -11.11 -9.13
C GLN A 330 10.06 -9.97 -9.97
N PRO A 331 9.27 -8.95 -10.35
CA PRO A 331 9.70 -7.91 -11.28
C PRO A 331 10.87 -7.02 -10.80
N THR A 332 11.25 -7.12 -9.53
CA THR A 332 12.22 -6.26 -8.84
C THR A 332 13.43 -7.01 -8.25
N GLY A 333 13.52 -8.33 -8.40
CA GLY A 333 14.57 -9.13 -7.79
C GLY A 333 14.68 -10.53 -8.38
N ASP A 334 15.32 -11.43 -7.64
CA ASP A 334 15.70 -12.77 -8.11
C ASP A 334 14.77 -13.88 -7.59
N LEU A 335 13.57 -13.52 -7.14
CA LEU A 335 12.59 -14.49 -6.61
C LEU A 335 11.70 -15.04 -7.72
N ILE A 336 11.36 -16.32 -7.62
CA ILE A 336 10.44 -17.02 -8.51
C ILE A 336 9.31 -17.59 -7.66
N ALA A 337 8.08 -17.15 -7.93
CA ALA A 337 6.89 -17.78 -7.38
C ALA A 337 6.47 -18.95 -8.27
N VAL A 338 6.17 -20.09 -7.66
CA VAL A 338 5.92 -21.35 -8.34
C VAL A 338 4.65 -21.97 -7.76
N GLY A 339 3.67 -22.17 -8.64
CA GLY A 339 2.43 -22.87 -8.33
C GLY A 339 2.50 -24.31 -8.83
N LEU A 340 2.18 -25.25 -7.95
CA LEU A 340 2.30 -26.68 -8.19
C LEU A 340 0.93 -27.37 -8.19
N SER A 341 0.93 -28.63 -8.63
CA SER A 341 -0.15 -29.58 -8.34
C SER A 341 0.38 -30.73 -7.49
N GLY A 342 -0.29 -31.04 -6.39
CA GLY A 342 0.09 -32.09 -5.46
C GLY A 342 -0.80 -32.12 -4.22
N THR A 343 -0.46 -32.93 -3.23
CA THR A 343 -1.20 -33.06 -1.96
C THR A 343 -0.49 -32.39 -0.77
N ALA A 344 0.59 -31.65 -1.04
CA ALA A 344 1.41 -30.93 -0.05
C ALA A 344 1.43 -29.44 -0.40
N GLU A 345 2.35 -28.67 0.19
CA GLU A 345 2.52 -27.24 -0.13
C GLU A 345 2.77 -27.04 -1.64
N ASN A 346 1.80 -26.41 -2.28
CA ASN A 346 1.76 -26.15 -3.71
C ASN A 346 2.13 -24.70 -4.05
N PHE A 347 2.24 -23.80 -3.07
CA PHE A 347 2.80 -22.47 -3.25
C PHE A 347 4.24 -22.41 -2.76
N ARG A 348 5.20 -22.16 -3.66
CA ARG A 348 6.62 -22.08 -3.31
C ARG A 348 7.30 -20.85 -3.88
N ILE A 349 8.24 -20.30 -3.12
CA ILE A 349 9.17 -19.27 -3.58
C ILE A 349 10.57 -19.86 -3.68
N TYR A 350 11.24 -19.67 -4.80
CA TYR A 350 12.65 -19.94 -4.98
C TYR A 350 13.42 -18.65 -5.16
N GLU A 351 14.59 -18.54 -4.55
CA GLU A 351 15.56 -17.51 -4.90
C GLU A 351 16.53 -18.07 -5.94
N HIS A 352 16.64 -17.37 -7.06
CA HIS A 352 17.61 -17.67 -8.11
C HIS A 352 18.93 -16.97 -7.81
N SER A 353 20.00 -17.73 -7.98
CA SER A 353 21.36 -17.24 -8.08
C SER A 353 22.02 -18.07 -9.18
N SER A 354 22.98 -17.53 -9.94
CA SER A 354 23.53 -18.27 -11.08
C SER A 354 24.00 -19.67 -10.65
N GLY A 355 23.44 -20.69 -11.30
CA GLY A 355 23.70 -22.11 -11.03
C GLY A 355 22.88 -22.74 -9.88
N LEU A 356 22.02 -21.99 -9.18
CA LEU A 356 21.31 -22.48 -7.98
C LEU A 356 19.92 -21.87 -7.78
N LEU A 357 18.94 -22.74 -7.53
CA LEU A 357 17.61 -22.38 -7.02
C LEU A 357 17.50 -22.79 -5.54
N THR A 358 17.25 -21.83 -4.66
CA THR A 358 17.09 -22.08 -3.22
C THR A 358 15.65 -21.86 -2.80
N GLU A 359 14.97 -22.92 -2.35
CA GLU A 359 13.60 -22.80 -1.83
C GLU A 359 13.59 -21.98 -0.53
N LYS A 360 12.72 -20.96 -0.47
CA LYS A 360 12.45 -20.17 0.72
C LYS A 360 11.26 -20.79 1.46
N THR A 361 11.51 -21.82 2.27
CA THR A 361 10.46 -22.57 2.98
C THR A 361 9.62 -21.74 3.95
N ASN A 362 10.14 -20.58 4.40
CA ASN A 362 9.37 -19.62 5.20
C ASN A 362 8.31 -18.85 4.40
N ALA A 363 8.26 -19.03 3.08
CA ALA A 363 7.29 -18.40 2.19
C ALA A 363 6.06 -19.28 1.92
N ALA A 364 5.86 -20.35 2.67
CA ALA A 364 4.72 -21.25 2.53
C ALA A 364 3.38 -20.55 2.87
N LEU A 365 2.33 -20.81 2.08
CA LEU A 365 0.97 -20.31 2.30
C LEU A 365 0.02 -21.36 2.88
N GLY A 366 0.45 -22.63 2.92
CA GLY A 366 -0.37 -23.77 3.32
C GLY A 366 -1.34 -24.23 2.23
N ILE A 367 -1.13 -23.81 0.98
CA ILE A 367 -2.03 -24.15 -0.14
C ILE A 367 -1.74 -25.58 -0.56
N ILE A 368 -2.73 -26.46 -0.45
CA ILE A 368 -2.62 -27.89 -0.81
C ILE A 368 -3.42 -28.27 -2.05
N THR A 369 -4.15 -27.31 -2.61
CA THR A 369 -4.91 -27.35 -3.86
C THR A 369 -4.02 -26.94 -5.03
N THR A 370 -4.43 -27.28 -6.25
CA THR A 370 -3.64 -26.95 -7.44
C THR A 370 -3.72 -25.46 -7.75
N ILE A 371 -2.56 -24.82 -7.95
CA ILE A 371 -2.47 -23.41 -8.32
C ILE A 371 -2.30 -23.31 -9.84
N TYR A 372 -3.23 -22.68 -10.53
CA TYR A 372 -3.20 -22.54 -12.00
C TYR A 372 -2.51 -21.27 -12.48
N SER A 373 -2.49 -20.22 -11.66
CA SER A 373 -1.93 -18.94 -12.05
C SER A 373 -1.40 -18.17 -10.86
N LEU A 374 -0.27 -17.52 -11.07
CA LEU A 374 0.37 -16.59 -10.16
C LEU A 374 0.73 -15.33 -10.95
N ASP A 375 0.64 -14.17 -10.32
CA ASP A 375 1.13 -12.93 -10.92
C ASP A 375 1.62 -11.93 -9.88
N TRP A 376 2.75 -11.29 -10.15
CA TRP A 376 3.39 -10.30 -9.29
C TRP A 376 3.01 -8.89 -9.73
N SER A 377 2.85 -7.99 -8.76
CA SER A 377 2.82 -6.56 -9.08
C SER A 377 4.20 -6.09 -9.54
N ASP A 378 4.23 -5.05 -10.38
CA ASP A 378 5.48 -4.46 -10.91
C ASP A 378 6.48 -4.01 -9.83
N ASN A 379 5.99 -3.68 -8.63
CA ASN A 379 6.83 -3.32 -7.49
C ASN A 379 7.37 -4.53 -6.69
N GLY A 380 6.95 -5.76 -7.05
CA GLY A 380 7.34 -7.02 -6.42
C GLY A 380 6.80 -7.25 -5.01
N ARG A 381 5.75 -6.53 -4.59
CA ARG A 381 5.21 -6.58 -3.22
C ARG A 381 3.84 -7.23 -3.11
N TYR A 382 3.12 -7.40 -4.22
CA TYR A 382 1.83 -8.07 -4.23
C TYR A 382 1.92 -9.28 -5.14
N LEU A 383 1.21 -10.33 -4.74
CA LEU A 383 1.12 -11.55 -5.50
C LEU A 383 -0.33 -12.03 -5.47
N LEU A 384 -0.86 -12.38 -6.64
CA LEU A 384 -2.12 -13.10 -6.77
C LEU A 384 -1.85 -14.60 -6.90
N ALA A 385 -2.77 -15.40 -6.38
CA ALA A 385 -2.85 -16.82 -6.71
C ALA A 385 -4.28 -17.23 -7.06
N GLY A 386 -4.42 -17.96 -8.17
CA GLY A 386 -5.66 -18.56 -8.64
C GLY A 386 -5.58 -20.08 -8.58
N GLU A 387 -6.59 -20.70 -7.95
CA GLU A 387 -6.60 -22.13 -7.65
C GLU A 387 -7.73 -22.89 -8.35
N ILE A 388 -7.62 -24.23 -8.29
CA ILE A 388 -8.71 -25.13 -8.65
C ILE A 388 -9.92 -24.94 -7.74
N ALA A 389 -11.13 -25.07 -8.29
CA ALA A 389 -12.37 -25.08 -7.53
C ALA A 389 -12.27 -26.03 -6.33
N SER A 390 -12.60 -25.52 -5.15
CA SER A 390 -12.59 -26.25 -3.90
C SER A 390 -13.89 -25.99 -3.14
N ALA A 391 -13.96 -26.42 -1.88
CA ALA A 391 -15.05 -26.03 -0.98
C ALA A 391 -14.72 -24.75 -0.19
N ASP A 392 -13.52 -24.21 -0.36
CA ASP A 392 -12.93 -23.16 0.46
C ASP A 392 -12.57 -21.92 -0.39
N ILE A 393 -11.28 -21.58 -0.53
CA ILE A 393 -10.81 -20.34 -1.16
C ILE A 393 -10.15 -20.67 -2.49
N GLU A 394 -10.46 -19.90 -3.54
CA GLU A 394 -9.83 -20.09 -4.86
C GLU A 394 -9.02 -18.90 -5.35
N PHE A 395 -9.19 -17.72 -4.71
CA PHE A 395 -8.49 -16.51 -5.10
C PHE A 395 -7.84 -15.82 -3.92
N TYR A 396 -6.52 -15.69 -4.00
CA TYR A 396 -5.67 -15.14 -2.95
C TYR A 396 -5.04 -13.84 -3.44
N SER A 397 -5.10 -12.81 -2.61
CA SER A 397 -4.24 -11.62 -2.72
C SER A 397 -3.31 -11.55 -1.52
N VAL A 398 -2.02 -11.41 -1.81
CA VAL A 398 -0.95 -11.58 -0.84
C VAL A 398 -0.03 -10.36 -0.87
N TYR A 399 0.26 -9.79 0.29
CA TYR A 399 1.38 -8.87 0.45
C TYR A 399 2.64 -9.68 0.73
N PHE A 400 3.72 -9.45 -0.01
CA PHE A 400 4.98 -10.16 0.16
C PHE A 400 6.06 -9.24 0.73
N SER A 401 6.62 -9.63 1.87
CA SER A 401 7.80 -8.96 2.43
C SER A 401 9.07 -9.66 1.97
N THR A 402 9.85 -8.96 1.14
CA THR A 402 11.18 -9.43 0.69
C THR A 402 12.18 -9.52 1.82
N SER A 403 12.09 -8.66 2.85
CA SER A 403 13.01 -8.68 4.00
C SER A 403 12.98 -10.00 4.78
N PHE A 404 11.84 -10.69 4.78
CA PHE A 404 11.67 -11.95 5.51
C PHE A 404 11.32 -13.14 4.62
N TYR A 405 11.15 -12.92 3.31
CA TYR A 405 10.58 -13.87 2.36
C TYR A 405 9.25 -14.44 2.87
N ARG A 406 8.35 -13.55 3.31
CA ARG A 406 7.08 -13.92 3.94
C ARG A 406 5.88 -13.38 3.18
N PRO A 407 4.96 -14.24 2.75
CA PRO A 407 3.65 -13.84 2.27
C PRO A 407 2.70 -13.56 3.44
N TYR A 408 1.86 -12.54 3.28
CA TYR A 408 0.80 -12.18 4.19
C TYR A 408 -0.51 -12.10 3.40
N PRO A 409 -1.42 -13.09 3.54
CA PRO A 409 -2.74 -13.05 2.94
C PRO A 409 -3.52 -11.79 3.34
N ILE A 410 -3.85 -10.95 2.36
CA ILE A 410 -4.63 -9.72 2.55
C ILE A 410 -6.11 -9.98 2.29
N ALA A 411 -6.42 -10.74 1.23
CA ALA A 411 -7.77 -11.10 0.86
C ALA A 411 -7.82 -12.56 0.40
N LEU A 412 -8.83 -13.27 0.88
CA LEU A 412 -9.16 -14.65 0.55
C LEU A 412 -10.60 -14.66 0.05
N VAL A 413 -10.79 -15.00 -1.22
CA VAL A 413 -12.11 -14.97 -1.86
C VAL A 413 -12.50 -16.39 -2.28
N ASP A 414 -13.58 -16.87 -1.67
CA ASP A 414 -14.33 -18.05 -2.13
C ASP A 414 -15.10 -17.64 -3.39
N ILE A 415 -14.68 -18.17 -4.53
CA ILE A 415 -15.34 -17.94 -5.81
C ILE A 415 -16.25 -19.12 -6.16
N GLY A 416 -15.99 -20.31 -5.61
CA GLY A 416 -16.71 -21.54 -5.92
C GLY A 416 -16.47 -22.06 -7.34
N LEU A 417 -15.51 -21.49 -8.06
CA LEU A 417 -15.11 -21.85 -9.43
C LEU A 417 -13.58 -21.80 -9.54
N THR A 418 -13.03 -22.61 -10.45
CA THR A 418 -11.59 -22.61 -10.75
C THR A 418 -11.17 -21.26 -11.28
N VAL A 419 -10.14 -20.68 -10.67
CA VAL A 419 -9.48 -19.45 -11.11
C VAL A 419 -8.27 -19.84 -11.98
N ALA A 420 -8.47 -19.88 -13.29
CA ALA A 420 -7.47 -20.40 -14.22
C ALA A 420 -6.36 -19.39 -14.55
N SER A 421 -6.65 -18.10 -14.40
CA SER A 421 -5.71 -17.02 -14.70
C SER A 421 -5.95 -15.83 -13.78
N VAL A 422 -4.87 -15.22 -13.31
CA VAL A 422 -4.88 -13.97 -12.55
C VAL A 422 -3.94 -12.97 -13.22
N ALA A 423 -4.20 -11.67 -13.05
CA ALA A 423 -3.30 -10.61 -13.48
C ALA A 423 -3.45 -9.37 -12.60
N ILE A 424 -2.36 -8.68 -12.30
CA ILE A 424 -2.31 -7.41 -11.59
C ILE A 424 -2.06 -6.31 -12.61
N SER A 425 -2.77 -5.18 -12.49
CA SER A 425 -2.53 -4.02 -13.35
C SER A 425 -1.13 -3.45 -13.10
N HIS A 426 -0.54 -2.77 -14.10
CA HIS A 426 0.81 -2.22 -14.01
C HIS A 426 0.92 -1.12 -12.94
N SER A 427 -0.16 -0.36 -12.72
CA SER A 427 -0.24 0.58 -11.60
C SER A 427 -0.30 -0.10 -10.22
N GLY A 428 -0.60 -1.40 -10.16
CA GLY A 428 -0.83 -2.16 -8.93
C GLY A 428 -2.15 -1.85 -8.20
N ASN A 429 -3.11 -1.21 -8.88
CA ASN A 429 -4.36 -0.76 -8.25
C ASN A 429 -5.55 -1.67 -8.56
N PHE A 430 -5.45 -2.47 -9.62
CA PHE A 430 -6.53 -3.35 -10.06
C PHE A 430 -6.02 -4.78 -10.17
N PHE A 431 -6.91 -5.71 -9.82
CA PHE A 431 -6.64 -7.14 -9.79
C PHE A 431 -7.67 -7.82 -10.66
N LEU A 432 -7.24 -8.79 -11.44
CA LEU A 432 -8.06 -9.44 -12.45
C LEU A 432 -8.00 -10.94 -12.23
N ASN A 433 -9.13 -11.60 -12.41
CA ASN A 433 -9.15 -13.05 -12.55
C ASN A 433 -10.09 -13.54 -13.66
N GLY A 434 -9.73 -14.68 -14.25
CA GLY A 434 -10.61 -15.50 -15.06
C GLY A 434 -11.05 -16.70 -14.25
N ALA A 435 -12.30 -16.69 -13.77
CA ALA A 435 -12.83 -17.72 -12.89
C ALA A 435 -14.05 -18.41 -13.51
N GLY A 436 -13.96 -19.71 -13.74
CA GLY A 436 -14.97 -20.42 -14.52
C GLY A 436 -15.22 -19.69 -15.84
N ASN A 437 -16.44 -19.22 -16.09
CA ASN A 437 -16.81 -18.50 -17.30
C ASN A 437 -16.84 -16.96 -17.16
N THR A 438 -16.29 -16.40 -16.09
CA THR A 438 -16.30 -14.95 -15.86
C THR A 438 -14.90 -14.35 -15.85
N VAL A 439 -14.84 -13.09 -16.27
CA VAL A 439 -13.70 -12.19 -16.05
C VAL A 439 -14.12 -11.21 -14.97
N ASN A 440 -13.38 -11.17 -13.86
CA ASN A 440 -13.71 -10.35 -12.70
C ASN A 440 -12.60 -9.33 -12.43
N VAL A 441 -12.96 -8.05 -12.37
CA VAL A 441 -12.03 -6.95 -12.04
C VAL A 441 -12.30 -6.49 -10.62
N TYR A 442 -11.25 -6.38 -9.83
CA TYR A 442 -11.29 -5.92 -8.45
C TYR A 442 -10.45 -4.66 -8.29
N GLY A 443 -10.91 -3.77 -7.41
CA GLY A 443 -10.10 -2.71 -6.82
C GLY A 443 -9.64 -3.08 -5.41
N VAL A 444 -8.97 -2.14 -4.75
CA VAL A 444 -8.63 -2.22 -3.33
C VAL A 444 -9.47 -1.21 -2.55
N ASN A 445 -10.12 -1.68 -1.49
CA ASN A 445 -10.71 -0.78 -0.52
C ASN A 445 -9.62 -0.14 0.35
N ASN A 446 -9.43 1.16 0.19
CA ASN A 446 -8.57 1.96 1.04
C ASN A 446 -9.37 2.53 2.22
N TYR A 447 -9.03 2.10 3.42
CA TYR A 447 -9.60 2.64 4.65
C TYR A 447 -8.56 3.51 5.36
N ASP A 448 -8.99 4.64 5.91
CA ASP A 448 -8.14 5.39 6.84
C ASP A 448 -7.90 4.56 8.11
N LEU A 449 -6.75 4.74 8.76
CA LEU A 449 -6.47 4.14 10.05
C LEU A 449 -6.89 5.07 11.18
N THR A 450 -7.91 4.64 11.94
CA THR A 450 -8.52 5.43 13.00
C THR A 450 -8.23 4.84 14.38
N PHE A 451 -7.67 5.66 15.27
CA PHE A 451 -7.38 5.30 16.65
C PHE A 451 -8.37 5.97 17.60
N TYR A 452 -8.90 5.21 18.55
CA TYR A 452 -9.78 5.68 19.63
C TYR A 452 -9.07 5.49 20.97
N ASN A 453 -8.86 6.57 21.72
CA ASN A 453 -8.29 6.53 23.07
C ASN A 453 -7.00 5.67 23.17
N THR A 454 -6.06 5.88 22.26
CA THR A 454 -4.88 5.00 22.08
C THR A 454 -3.56 5.73 22.39
N ASN A 455 -2.63 5.02 23.01
CA ASN A 455 -1.27 5.46 23.26
C ASN A 455 -0.29 4.75 22.31
N LEU A 456 0.28 5.47 21.34
CA LEU A 456 1.26 4.96 20.39
C LEU A 456 2.68 5.29 20.86
N ILE A 457 3.58 4.31 20.77
CA ILE A 457 5.01 4.47 21.04
C ILE A 457 5.78 3.99 19.81
N PHE A 458 6.65 4.85 19.29
CA PHE A 458 7.54 4.51 18.18
C PHE A 458 8.98 4.54 18.66
N ASN A 459 9.66 3.39 18.60
CA ASN A 459 11.09 3.27 18.88
C ASN A 459 11.94 3.40 17.60
N THR A 460 11.31 3.61 16.45
CA THR A 460 11.89 3.74 15.11
C THR A 460 11.41 5.04 14.48
N ASP A 461 12.12 5.52 13.46
CA ASP A 461 11.57 6.48 12.51
C ASP A 461 10.32 5.88 11.84
N LEU A 462 9.34 6.74 11.59
CA LEU A 462 8.05 6.43 10.98
C LEU A 462 7.92 7.20 9.68
N ASP A 463 7.73 6.49 8.57
CA ASP A 463 7.37 7.08 7.27
C ASP A 463 5.89 6.78 6.98
N LEU A 464 5.06 7.81 7.01
CA LEU A 464 3.61 7.66 6.92
C LEU A 464 3.13 7.74 5.47
N ALA A 465 2.57 6.65 4.96
CA ALA A 465 2.01 6.59 3.60
C ALA A 465 0.47 6.78 3.56
N GLN A 466 -0.26 6.62 4.66
CA GLN A 466 -1.72 6.84 4.70
C GLN A 466 -2.13 7.89 5.75
N ASN A 467 -3.40 8.29 5.78
CA ASN A 467 -3.88 9.17 6.85
C ASN A 467 -4.07 8.41 8.17
N LEU A 468 -3.70 9.07 9.27
CA LEU A 468 -4.04 8.64 10.63
C LEU A 468 -5.08 9.57 11.22
N ILE A 469 -6.17 9.00 11.73
CA ILE A 469 -7.26 9.75 12.37
C ILE A 469 -7.29 9.41 13.86
N PHE A 470 -7.26 10.43 14.72
CA PHE A 470 -7.28 10.26 16.17
C PHE A 470 -8.60 10.76 16.78
N ASN A 471 -9.31 9.87 17.45
CA ASN A 471 -10.55 10.09 18.18
C ASN A 471 -10.37 9.92 19.70
N GLY A 472 -11.01 10.79 20.48
CA GLY A 472 -10.90 10.80 21.94
C GLY A 472 -9.54 11.32 22.42
N ASN A 473 -9.00 10.72 23.48
CA ASN A 473 -7.73 11.11 24.08
C ASN A 473 -6.59 10.22 23.57
N CYS A 474 -5.81 10.71 22.60
CA CYS A 474 -4.73 9.94 21.99
C CYS A 474 -3.35 10.55 22.24
N LYS A 475 -2.33 9.72 22.15
CA LYS A 475 -0.94 10.13 22.35
C LYS A 475 0.01 9.41 21.41
N ILE A 476 1.03 10.13 20.95
CA ILE A 476 2.20 9.60 20.26
C ILE A 476 3.46 9.94 21.08
N ASP A 477 4.26 8.94 21.45
CA ASP A 477 5.62 9.09 21.99
C ASP A 477 6.61 8.56 20.96
N ALA A 478 7.28 9.46 20.24
CA ALA A 478 8.21 9.06 19.18
C ALA A 478 9.63 8.80 19.70
N LYS A 479 9.91 8.89 21.01
CA LYS A 479 11.21 8.52 21.60
C LYS A 479 12.44 9.16 20.92
N GLY A 480 12.29 10.40 20.45
CA GLY A 480 13.32 11.15 19.74
C GLY A 480 13.44 10.82 18.24
N ARG A 481 12.50 10.07 17.68
CA ARG A 481 12.49 9.62 16.28
C ARG A 481 11.76 10.58 15.35
N ILE A 482 11.97 10.36 14.06
CA ILE A 482 11.35 11.13 12.99
C ILE A 482 9.96 10.55 12.69
N ILE A 483 8.96 11.42 12.55
CA ILE A 483 7.68 11.11 11.93
C ILE A 483 7.62 11.89 10.61
N ASN A 484 7.89 11.21 9.51
CA ASN A 484 7.76 11.77 8.17
C ASN A 484 6.31 11.65 7.70
N ILE A 485 5.69 12.78 7.41
CA ILE A 485 4.30 12.87 6.95
C ILE A 485 4.20 13.40 5.51
N ARG A 486 5.24 13.25 4.69
CA ARG A 486 5.23 13.78 3.32
C ARG A 486 4.14 13.18 2.44
N SER A 487 3.81 11.90 2.64
CA SER A 487 2.77 11.20 1.87
C SER A 487 1.44 11.15 2.62
N GLY A 488 1.43 10.86 3.93
CA GLY A 488 0.22 10.81 4.76
C GLY A 488 -0.17 12.12 5.48
N GLN A 489 -1.19 12.03 6.32
CA GLN A 489 -1.65 13.12 7.19
C GLN A 489 -1.92 12.62 8.61
N ILE A 490 -1.76 13.50 9.61
CA ILE A 490 -2.21 13.28 10.98
C ILE A 490 -3.39 14.20 11.25
N GLN A 491 -4.53 13.60 11.58
CA GLN A 491 -5.80 14.28 11.74
C GLN A 491 -6.39 14.02 13.12
N VAL A 492 -6.87 15.07 13.79
CA VAL A 492 -7.54 14.96 15.09
C VAL A 492 -9.03 15.24 14.91
N ALA A 493 -9.86 14.26 15.25
CA ALA A 493 -11.32 14.31 15.05
C ALA A 493 -12.02 15.28 16.01
N GLN A 494 -13.31 15.51 15.79
CA GLN A 494 -14.13 16.37 16.66
C GLN A 494 -14.09 15.92 18.13
N ASN A 495 -14.09 16.88 19.06
CA ASN A 495 -14.08 16.63 20.50
C ASN A 495 -12.91 15.73 20.97
N SER A 496 -11.80 15.74 20.23
CA SER A 496 -10.65 14.86 20.46
C SER A 496 -9.39 15.68 20.70
N ASN A 497 -8.40 15.05 21.34
CA ASN A 497 -7.08 15.63 21.51
C ASN A 497 -5.99 14.63 21.18
N LEU A 498 -4.93 15.13 20.56
CA LEU A 498 -3.72 14.38 20.29
C LEU A 498 -2.53 15.05 20.95
N LYS A 499 -1.83 14.30 21.80
CA LYS A 499 -0.54 14.71 22.34
C LYS A 499 0.60 14.00 21.61
N ILE A 500 1.42 14.75 20.89
CA ILE A 500 2.66 14.24 20.27
C ILE A 500 3.83 14.69 21.13
N LYS A 501 4.76 13.78 21.43
CA LYS A 501 5.95 14.14 22.20
C LYS A 501 7.22 13.45 21.72
N ASN A 502 8.36 14.10 22.01
CA ASN A 502 9.71 13.62 21.69
C ASN A 502 9.83 13.25 20.20
N ALA A 503 9.40 14.14 19.31
CA ALA A 503 9.27 13.82 17.88
C ALA A 503 9.88 14.93 17.01
N LYS A 504 10.60 14.54 15.96
CA LYS A 504 10.83 15.42 14.81
C LYS A 504 9.77 15.10 13.76
N ILE A 505 8.81 15.99 13.56
CA ILE A 505 7.76 15.86 12.53
C ILE A 505 8.29 16.54 11.26
N SER A 506 8.56 15.74 10.23
CA SER A 506 9.15 16.21 8.96
C SER A 506 8.19 16.03 7.79
N GLY A 507 8.40 16.78 6.71
CA GLY A 507 7.51 16.80 5.56
C GLY A 507 6.25 17.63 5.77
N LEU A 508 6.27 18.56 6.73
CA LEU A 508 5.14 19.46 6.98
C LEU A 508 4.97 20.44 5.81
N ASN A 509 3.81 20.37 5.17
CA ASN A 509 3.32 21.37 4.25
C ASN A 509 1.79 21.48 4.35
N VAL A 510 1.24 22.58 3.85
CA VAL A 510 -0.21 22.84 3.79
C VAL A 510 -0.84 22.55 5.17
N SER A 511 -1.76 21.60 5.29
CA SER A 511 -2.38 21.23 6.57
C SER A 511 -2.29 19.72 6.82
N ARG A 512 -1.08 19.15 6.71
CA ARG A 512 -0.87 17.71 6.92
C ARG A 512 -0.94 17.24 8.38
N LEU A 513 -0.55 18.09 9.33
CA LEU A 513 -0.87 17.91 10.76
C LEU A 513 -2.03 18.86 11.08
N LYS A 514 -3.22 18.35 11.37
CA LYS A 514 -4.42 19.20 11.53
C LYS A 514 -5.46 18.68 12.51
N ASN A 515 -6.23 19.62 13.01
CA ASN A 515 -7.51 19.42 13.66
C ASN A 515 -8.63 19.43 12.62
N LEU A 516 -9.61 18.52 12.74
CA LEU A 516 -10.77 18.46 11.85
C LEU A 516 -11.95 19.30 12.35
N ALA A 517 -11.95 19.72 13.61
CA ALA A 517 -13.02 20.55 14.18
C ALA A 517 -12.49 21.58 15.18
N SER A 518 -13.26 22.65 15.39
CA SER A 518 -12.97 23.69 16.38
C SER A 518 -12.82 23.16 17.82
N SER A 519 -13.50 22.07 18.15
CA SER A 519 -13.43 21.43 19.48
C SER A 519 -12.26 20.45 19.64
N SER A 520 -11.40 20.32 18.64
CA SER A 520 -10.24 19.44 18.68
C SER A 520 -8.95 20.21 18.98
N SER A 521 -7.96 19.50 19.53
CA SER A 521 -6.70 20.12 19.97
C SER A 521 -5.49 19.24 19.71
N ILE A 522 -4.36 19.89 19.41
CA ILE A 522 -3.05 19.25 19.27
C ILE A 522 -2.15 19.80 20.38
N THR A 523 -1.50 18.90 21.11
CA THR A 523 -0.43 19.24 22.07
C THR A 523 0.90 18.72 21.53
N LEU A 524 1.87 19.61 21.39
CA LEU A 524 3.25 19.28 21.04
C LEU A 524 4.11 19.40 22.30
N GLN A 525 4.88 18.37 22.60
CA GLN A 525 5.79 18.38 23.75
C GLN A 525 7.19 17.88 23.39
N ASN A 526 8.21 18.73 23.53
CA ASN A 526 9.58 18.38 23.14
C ASN A 526 9.62 17.90 21.68
N CYS A 527 9.21 18.76 20.76
CA CYS A 527 9.00 18.43 19.35
C CYS A 527 9.71 19.41 18.42
N THR A 528 10.13 18.94 17.26
CA THR A 528 10.56 19.78 16.15
C THR A 528 9.57 19.64 15.00
N LEU A 529 9.03 20.76 14.53
CA LEU A 529 8.26 20.88 13.30
C LEU A 529 9.22 21.31 12.19
N ASP A 530 9.52 20.40 11.28
CA ASP A 530 10.43 20.62 10.15
C ASP A 530 9.59 20.87 8.88
N LEU A 531 9.49 22.15 8.52
CA LEU A 531 8.66 22.65 7.42
C LEU A 531 9.34 22.36 6.08
N PHE A 532 8.67 21.58 5.25
CA PHE A 532 9.08 21.32 3.87
C PHE A 532 8.60 22.41 2.91
N ASP A 533 7.46 23.02 3.20
CA ASP A 533 6.83 24.13 2.48
C ASP A 533 5.95 24.91 3.47
N ASP A 534 5.25 25.95 3.01
CA ASP A 534 4.33 26.72 3.83
C ASP A 534 3.30 25.80 4.52
N TYR A 535 3.23 25.91 5.84
CA TYR A 535 2.33 25.15 6.69
C TYR A 535 1.24 26.05 7.27
N ILE A 536 0.04 25.51 7.44
CA ILE A 536 -1.16 26.21 7.87
C ILE A 536 -1.83 25.43 9.01
N PHE A 537 -1.88 26.06 10.17
CA PHE A 537 -2.70 25.62 11.31
C PHE A 537 -3.97 26.49 11.40
N ASN A 538 -5.09 25.96 10.90
CA ASN A 538 -6.32 26.75 10.67
C ASN A 538 -7.50 26.43 11.61
N THR A 539 -7.44 25.35 12.37
CA THR A 539 -8.59 24.83 13.11
C THR A 539 -8.19 24.32 14.49
N GLY A 540 -9.06 24.50 15.47
CA GLY A 540 -8.85 24.00 16.84
C GLY A 540 -7.69 24.70 17.57
N SER A 541 -7.36 24.22 18.77
CA SER A 541 -6.28 24.79 19.58
C SER A 541 -4.95 24.04 19.42
N LEU A 542 -3.87 24.78 19.61
CA LEU A 542 -2.49 24.27 19.66
C LEU A 542 -1.93 24.52 21.07
N LEU A 543 -1.30 23.52 21.67
CA LEU A 543 -0.66 23.63 22.98
C LEU A 543 0.82 23.26 22.88
N ILE A 544 1.69 24.17 23.32
CA ILE A 544 3.13 24.03 23.36
C ILE A 544 3.57 23.69 24.78
N LYS A 545 4.30 22.58 24.94
CA LYS A 545 4.85 22.12 26.22
C LYS A 545 6.34 21.80 26.07
N GLN A 546 7.16 22.18 27.05
CA GLN A 546 8.63 22.08 26.93
C GLN A 546 9.08 22.79 25.64
N ASP A 547 10.12 22.29 24.97
CA ASP A 547 10.65 22.92 23.77
C ASP A 547 9.90 22.45 22.52
N VAL A 548 9.32 23.39 21.77
CA VAL A 548 8.77 23.11 20.44
C VAL A 548 9.43 24.04 19.45
N ILE A 549 10.16 23.46 18.51
CA ILE A 549 10.97 24.19 17.51
C ILE A 549 10.26 24.13 16.16
N VAL A 550 10.11 25.27 15.50
CA VAL A 550 9.71 25.37 14.09
C VAL A 550 10.97 25.66 13.27
N SER A 551 11.29 24.78 12.34
CA SER A 551 12.52 24.81 11.53
C SER A 551 12.20 24.60 10.05
N GLY A 552 13.15 24.88 9.17
CA GLY A 552 12.97 24.88 7.71
C GLY A 552 13.28 26.26 7.12
N ASN A 553 12.69 26.58 5.97
CA ASN A 553 12.86 27.88 5.32
C ASN A 553 11.56 28.34 4.66
N SER A 554 10.46 28.21 5.39
CA SER A 554 9.09 28.40 4.91
C SER A 554 8.24 29.14 5.96
N THR A 555 6.97 29.34 5.65
CA THR A 555 6.03 30.06 6.52
C THR A 555 5.26 29.11 7.42
N PHE A 556 5.23 29.38 8.73
CA PHE A 556 4.23 28.84 9.64
C PHE A 556 3.06 29.82 9.72
N ASN A 557 1.93 29.48 9.11
CA ASN A 557 0.71 30.28 9.11
C ASN A 557 -0.22 29.84 10.23
N TYR A 558 -0.38 30.69 11.24
CA TYR A 558 -1.39 30.51 12.28
C TYR A 558 -2.67 31.24 11.89
N THR A 559 -3.64 30.50 11.34
CA THR A 559 -4.94 31.06 10.90
C THR A 559 -6.12 30.61 11.76
N SER A 560 -5.90 29.74 12.75
CA SER A 560 -6.93 29.34 13.69
C SER A 560 -7.47 30.53 14.48
N ARG A 561 -8.77 30.52 14.74
CA ARG A 561 -9.46 31.48 15.63
C ARG A 561 -9.40 31.10 17.12
N PHE A 562 -8.75 29.97 17.43
CA PHE A 562 -8.54 29.47 18.80
C PHE A 562 -7.12 29.77 19.25
N THR A 563 -6.79 29.41 20.49
CA THR A 563 -5.50 29.78 21.08
C THR A 563 -4.37 28.84 20.65
N CYS A 564 -3.19 29.42 20.44
CA CYS A 564 -1.90 28.75 20.55
C CYS A 564 -1.36 29.04 21.95
N THR A 565 -1.50 28.08 22.86
CA THR A 565 -1.09 28.26 24.25
C THR A 565 0.35 27.78 24.43
N ILE A 566 1.21 28.62 24.99
CA ILE A 566 2.55 28.26 25.45
C ILE A 566 2.44 28.04 26.96
N ASP A 567 2.61 26.79 27.41
CA ASP A 567 2.50 26.43 28.81
C ASP A 567 3.68 26.97 29.63
N LYS A 568 3.61 26.87 30.96
CA LYS A 568 4.69 27.28 31.85
C LYS A 568 5.94 26.45 31.61
N ASN A 569 7.11 27.05 31.76
CA ASN A 569 8.41 26.42 31.54
C ASN A 569 8.51 25.74 30.15
N SER A 570 7.93 26.38 29.13
CA SER A 570 7.88 25.87 27.77
C SER A 570 8.31 26.96 26.80
N CYS A 571 8.94 26.55 25.71
CA CYS A 571 9.47 27.45 24.69
C CYS A 571 8.86 27.11 23.34
N PHE A 572 8.18 28.08 22.72
CA PHE A 572 7.85 28.02 21.30
C PHE A 572 8.95 28.75 20.53
N TYR A 573 9.80 27.99 19.85
CA TYR A 573 11.00 28.48 19.20
C TYR A 573 10.79 28.55 17.69
N ILE A 574 10.92 29.74 17.12
CA ILE A 574 10.87 29.99 15.68
C ILE A 574 12.30 30.17 15.19
N ASP A 575 12.77 29.18 14.42
CA ASP A 575 14.16 29.08 14.01
C ASP A 575 14.49 29.91 12.75
N ASN A 576 15.78 29.92 12.44
CA ASN A 576 16.39 30.62 11.33
C ASN A 576 15.64 30.41 9.99
N GLY A 577 15.31 31.53 9.33
CA GLY A 577 14.69 31.53 8.00
C GLY A 577 13.17 31.32 8.00
N ILE A 578 12.55 31.07 9.16
CA ILE A 578 11.09 30.91 9.26
C ILE A 578 10.38 32.26 9.22
N THR A 579 9.24 32.31 8.54
CA THR A 579 8.23 33.35 8.75
C THR A 579 7.12 32.80 9.62
N PHE A 580 6.98 33.30 10.85
CA PHE A 580 5.81 33.04 11.68
C PHE A 580 4.73 34.08 11.38
N ASN A 581 3.69 33.66 10.66
CA ASN A 581 2.61 34.54 10.21
C ASN A 581 1.38 34.37 11.10
N TYR A 582 1.07 35.40 11.88
CA TYR A 582 -0.13 35.51 12.70
C TYR A 582 -1.27 36.14 11.89
N ALA A 583 -2.15 35.29 11.37
CA ALA A 583 -3.24 35.68 10.48
C ALA A 583 -4.54 34.93 10.83
N PRO A 584 -5.03 35.01 12.09
CA PRO A 584 -6.20 34.28 12.51
C PRO A 584 -7.44 34.67 11.70
N SER A 585 -8.32 33.71 11.43
CA SER A 585 -9.58 33.93 10.73
C SER A 585 -10.63 34.70 11.56
N ALA A 586 -10.26 35.17 12.75
CA ALA A 586 -11.08 35.99 13.62
C ALA A 586 -10.30 37.24 14.00
N ALA A 587 -11.00 38.36 14.18
CA ALA A 587 -10.43 39.62 14.64
C ALA A 587 -10.00 39.55 16.11
N LYS A 588 -8.98 38.75 16.40
CA LYS A 588 -8.37 38.54 17.72
C LYS A 588 -6.87 38.64 17.57
N ASN A 589 -6.25 39.55 18.31
CA ASN A 589 -4.81 39.75 18.29
C ASN A 589 -4.07 39.02 19.43
N ASN A 590 -4.78 38.34 20.33
CA ASN A 590 -4.25 37.75 21.56
C ASN A 590 -4.31 36.22 21.60
N LEU A 591 -4.23 35.54 20.45
CA LEU A 591 -4.34 34.07 20.39
C LEU A 591 -3.03 33.34 20.66
N ILE A 592 -1.88 34.01 20.56
CA ILE A 592 -0.62 33.49 21.09
C ILE A 592 -0.62 33.78 22.59
N TYR A 593 -1.00 32.78 23.38
CA TYR A 593 -1.26 32.93 24.81
C TYR A 593 -0.15 32.28 25.64
N MET A 594 0.58 33.09 26.38
CA MET A 594 1.63 32.66 27.32
C MET A 594 1.05 32.57 28.72
N THR A 595 1.14 31.40 29.35
CA THR A 595 0.44 31.14 30.62
C THR A 595 1.01 31.87 31.83
N ASP A 596 2.32 32.10 31.85
CA ASP A 596 3.01 32.90 32.86
C ASP A 596 4.37 33.39 32.31
N GLN A 597 5.14 34.10 33.13
CA GLN A 597 6.43 34.67 32.74
C GLN A 597 7.48 33.62 32.30
N SER A 598 7.30 32.35 32.66
CA SER A 598 8.17 31.23 32.25
C SER A 598 7.78 30.62 30.90
N SER A 599 6.66 31.04 30.31
CA SER A 599 6.29 30.73 28.93
C SER A 599 7.09 31.60 27.97
N VAL A 600 7.82 30.98 27.05
CA VAL A 600 8.77 31.67 26.15
C VAL A 600 8.32 31.57 24.70
N LEU A 601 8.26 32.72 24.01
CA LEU A 601 8.30 32.79 22.55
C LEU A 601 9.73 33.21 22.15
N TYR A 602 10.45 32.34 21.47
CA TYR A 602 11.82 32.59 21.04
C TYR A 602 11.86 32.80 19.52
N LEU A 603 12.42 33.91 19.08
CA LEU A 603 12.57 34.26 17.66
C LEU A 603 14.07 34.31 17.33
N ASN A 604 14.53 33.49 16.38
CA ASN A 604 15.92 33.43 15.95
C ASN A 604 16.04 33.64 14.43
N ASN A 605 16.69 34.72 14.01
CA ASN A 605 16.93 35.03 12.59
C ASN A 605 15.70 34.81 11.68
N CYS A 606 14.54 35.28 12.13
CA CYS A 606 13.22 34.95 11.58
C CYS A 606 12.35 36.20 11.35
N THR A 607 11.19 36.00 10.73
CA THR A 607 10.19 37.06 10.54
C THR A 607 8.93 36.77 11.35
N LEU A 608 8.48 37.72 12.17
CA LEU A 608 7.13 37.75 12.75
C LEU A 608 6.26 38.65 11.88
N SER A 609 5.29 38.04 11.20
CA SER A 609 4.35 38.73 10.31
C SER A 609 2.94 38.75 10.89
N THR A 610 2.19 39.83 10.64
CA THR A 610 0.77 39.92 10.97
C THR A 610 -0.02 40.69 9.91
N THR A 611 -1.32 40.38 9.81
CA THR A 611 -2.28 41.03 8.90
C THR A 611 -2.84 42.31 9.53
N ASN A 612 -3.96 42.82 8.98
CA ASN A 612 -4.78 43.86 9.62
C ASN A 612 -5.43 43.45 10.95
N THR A 613 -5.15 42.25 11.47
CA THR A 613 -5.57 41.87 12.84
C THR A 613 -4.59 42.39 13.89
N GLY A 614 -3.31 42.55 13.55
CA GLY A 614 -2.24 42.77 14.52
C GLY A 614 -2.03 41.57 15.46
N ILE A 615 -1.02 41.69 16.33
CA ILE A 615 -0.72 40.71 17.38
C ILE A 615 -0.40 41.43 18.68
N LEU A 616 -0.88 40.91 19.80
CA LEU A 616 -0.64 41.38 21.16
C LEU A 616 -0.01 40.26 21.97
N LEU A 617 1.21 40.51 22.47
CA LEU A 617 1.95 39.59 23.34
C LEU A 617 2.01 40.17 24.76
N THR A 618 1.64 39.38 25.76
CA THR A 618 1.59 39.77 27.18
C THR A 618 2.00 38.60 28.10
N GLN A 619 2.26 38.89 29.39
CA GLN A 619 2.51 37.95 30.50
C GLN A 619 3.77 37.07 30.44
N GLY A 620 4.19 36.64 29.25
CA GLY A 620 5.31 35.71 29.07
C GLY A 620 6.67 36.38 28.85
N THR A 621 7.60 35.62 28.29
CA THR A 621 8.91 36.11 27.88
C THR A 621 9.04 36.02 26.34
N LEU A 622 9.37 37.12 25.69
CA LEU A 622 9.77 37.18 24.29
C LEU A 622 11.29 37.28 24.22
N ILE A 623 11.94 36.32 23.57
CA ILE A 623 13.39 36.34 23.33
C ILE A 623 13.63 36.61 21.85
N LEU A 624 14.46 37.60 21.56
CA LEU A 624 14.92 37.95 20.23
C LEU A 624 16.40 37.61 20.12
N ASP A 625 16.78 36.92 19.05
CA ASP A 625 18.18 36.57 18.73
C ASP A 625 18.47 36.78 17.23
N ASN A 626 19.67 37.26 16.91
CA ASN A 626 20.13 37.57 15.56
C ASN A 626 19.20 38.57 14.82
N ASN A 627 19.02 38.45 13.49
CA ASN A 627 18.23 39.43 12.74
C ASN A 627 16.74 39.10 12.82
N ILE A 628 15.94 39.98 13.42
CA ILE A 628 14.49 39.80 13.52
C ILE A 628 13.78 40.82 12.64
N ASN A 629 12.82 40.35 11.85
CA ASN A 629 11.93 41.22 11.09
C ASN A 629 10.53 41.19 11.70
N PHE A 630 10.03 42.34 12.14
CA PHE A 630 8.64 42.55 12.50
C PHE A 630 7.92 43.19 11.32
N SER A 631 6.87 42.54 10.82
CA SER A 631 6.11 43.01 9.66
C SER A 631 4.62 43.02 9.97
N SER A 632 3.99 44.20 9.98
CA SER A 632 2.53 44.35 10.03
C SER A 632 2.03 44.99 8.74
N THR A 633 1.01 44.39 8.12
CA THR A 633 0.30 45.01 6.99
C THR A 633 -0.84 45.93 7.43
N GLY A 634 -1.06 46.08 8.74
CA GLY A 634 -2.09 46.96 9.30
C GLY A 634 -1.80 48.44 9.06
N LEU A 635 -2.86 49.23 8.90
CA LEU A 635 -2.76 50.67 8.68
C LEU A 635 -3.08 51.47 9.96
N ALA A 636 -3.66 50.84 10.97
CA ALA A 636 -3.97 51.45 12.26
C ALA A 636 -3.10 50.89 13.40
N LEU A 637 -2.89 51.68 14.46
CA LEU A 637 -2.17 51.24 15.66
C LEU A 637 -2.84 50.03 16.34
N SER A 638 -4.15 49.84 16.21
CA SER A 638 -4.85 48.64 16.71
C SER A 638 -4.45 47.36 15.98
N GLU A 639 -3.86 47.47 14.79
CA GLU A 639 -3.47 46.39 13.88
C GLU A 639 -1.94 46.17 13.88
N SER A 640 -1.22 46.79 14.82
CA SER A 640 0.24 46.70 14.96
C SER A 640 0.69 45.40 15.64
N ILE A 641 2.00 45.17 15.61
CA ILE A 641 2.66 44.25 16.54
C ILE A 641 2.81 44.97 17.88
N LYS A 642 2.13 44.48 18.92
CA LYS A 642 2.07 45.07 20.27
C LYS A 642 2.75 44.18 21.30
N LEU A 643 3.68 44.76 22.05
CA LEU A 643 4.36 44.13 23.17
C LEU A 643 3.89 44.78 24.47
N GLY A 644 3.10 44.08 25.28
CA GLY A 644 2.49 44.61 26.49
C GLY A 644 1.09 45.23 26.27
N SER A 645 0.28 45.25 27.33
CA SER A 645 -1.11 45.75 27.30
C SER A 645 -1.34 47.07 28.04
N GLY A 646 -0.30 47.66 28.63
CA GLY A 646 -0.40 48.82 29.52
C GLY A 646 -0.92 48.47 30.92
N ILE A 647 -1.00 47.17 31.25
CA ILE A 647 -1.38 46.66 32.56
C ILE A 647 -0.17 45.95 33.16
N ALA A 648 0.37 46.47 34.27
CA ALA A 648 1.60 45.96 34.89
C ALA A 648 1.58 44.45 35.19
N ALA A 649 0.43 43.90 35.59
CA ALA A 649 0.27 42.46 35.83
C ALA A 649 0.31 41.58 34.56
N GLN A 650 0.39 42.20 33.39
CA GLN A 650 0.44 41.57 32.07
C GLN A 650 1.67 42.00 31.27
N ASP A 651 2.63 42.68 31.89
CA ASP A 651 3.86 43.09 31.23
C ASP A 651 4.57 41.88 30.62
N LEU A 652 5.06 42.06 29.40
CA LEU A 652 5.81 41.07 28.65
C LEU A 652 7.30 41.22 28.98
N ASN A 653 7.96 40.18 29.45
CA ASN A 653 9.41 40.23 29.60
C ASN A 653 10.09 40.15 28.21
N VAL A 654 10.79 41.19 27.78
CA VAL A 654 11.47 41.20 26.47
C VAL A 654 12.98 41.11 26.67
N ILE A 655 13.60 40.06 26.13
CA ILE A 655 15.03 39.83 26.18
C ILE A 655 15.57 39.92 24.76
N MET A 656 16.55 40.79 24.55
CA MET A 656 17.27 40.92 23.28
C MET A 656 18.72 40.45 23.51
N ASP A 657 19.17 39.47 22.74
CA ASP A 657 20.59 39.12 22.73
C ASP A 657 21.43 40.29 22.19
N SER A 658 22.69 40.37 22.60
CA SER A 658 23.69 41.30 22.08
C SER A 658 23.85 41.27 20.56
N SER A 659 23.50 40.16 19.91
CA SER A 659 23.55 39.96 18.46
C SER A 659 22.36 40.56 17.70
N VAL A 660 21.32 41.02 18.41
CA VAL A 660 20.03 41.33 17.79
C VAL A 660 20.10 42.54 16.86
N ASN A 661 19.52 42.38 15.68
CA ASN A 661 19.15 43.48 14.80
C ASN A 661 17.64 43.40 14.50
N LEU A 662 16.87 44.32 15.09
CA LEU A 662 15.42 44.36 14.95
C LEU A 662 14.99 45.34 13.85
N ASN A 663 14.48 44.81 12.74
CA ASN A 663 13.88 45.59 11.66
C ASN A 663 12.36 45.63 11.82
N ILE A 664 11.78 46.82 11.74
CA ILE A 664 10.33 47.03 11.91
C ILE A 664 9.75 47.58 10.62
N TYR A 665 8.77 46.86 10.06
CA TYR A 665 8.02 47.20 8.87
C TYR A 665 6.53 47.32 9.24
N GLY A 666 5.95 48.51 9.12
CA GLY A 666 4.56 48.78 9.51
C GLY A 666 4.38 49.15 10.98
N GLY A 667 3.18 48.95 11.51
CA GLY A 667 2.82 49.37 12.87
C GLY A 667 3.48 48.52 13.96
N PHE A 668 4.11 49.18 14.94
CA PHE A 668 4.69 48.57 16.14
C PHE A 668 4.40 49.41 17.39
N GLU A 669 4.12 48.76 18.51
CA GLU A 669 3.84 49.40 19.80
C GLU A 669 4.48 48.61 20.95
N TYR A 670 5.21 49.30 21.82
CA TYR A 670 5.70 48.75 23.09
C TYR A 670 4.95 49.44 24.24
N ASN A 671 4.26 48.66 25.06
CA ASN A 671 3.31 49.14 26.06
C ASN A 671 3.38 48.29 27.35
N ASN A 672 4.59 47.96 27.80
CA ASN A 672 4.78 47.53 29.19
C ASN A 672 4.73 48.75 30.12
N VAL A 673 4.30 48.54 31.37
CA VAL A 673 4.25 49.59 32.40
C VAL A 673 5.57 49.71 33.14
N THR A 674 6.25 48.58 33.35
CA THR A 674 7.57 48.45 33.97
C THR A 674 8.65 48.14 32.95
#